data_AF-M4A5T5-F1
#
_entry.id   AF-M4A5T5-F1
#
_cell.length_a   1.000
_cell.length_b   1.000
_cell.length_c   1.000
_cell.angle_alpha   90.00
_cell.angle_beta   90.00
_cell.angle_gamma   90.00
#
_symmetry.space_group_name_H-M   'P 1'
#
loop_
_entity.id
_entity.type
_entity.pdbx_description
1 polymer ?
#
loop_
_entity_poly.entity_id
_entity_poly.type
_entity_poly.pdbx_seq_one_letter_code
_entity_poly.pdbx_strand_id
1 'polypeptide(L)'
;MAGRRHPAVPPLLLLLVLVGVTSEAQGSSYLSGFRLRSRLQRDRQMRNVRPNIILILTDDQDIELGSMQSMNKTRHIMEKGGTHFSNAFSTTPMCCPSRSSILTGKYVHNHHTYTNNENCSSPSWQAHHEPHTFAVHLNNSGYRTAFFGKYLNEYNGSYVPPGWKEWVALVKNSRFYNYTLCRNGVREKHSSDYPKDYLTDIITNNSINYFRMSKRIYPHRPVLMVLSHVAPHGPEDSAPQYSAAFPNASQHITPSYNYAPNPDKHWILRYTGPMKPVHMQFTNMLQRRRMQTLLSVDDSVQKVYNMLVETGELDNTYLIYTSDHGYHIGQFGLVKGKSMPYEFDIRVPFYIRGPNVEQGATNPHIVLNVDLAPTMLEMAGVDIPAEMDGKSILKLLASDRPVNRFQLNKKGKTWRDSFLVERGKPPHKRADGKEMAQEENFLPKYQRVKDLCQKAEYQTSCQQSGQKWQCVEDPTGKLRLYKCKGMAGLFAPRMQALMASSPSTISVTSNFDDCNCGDGGLKMSVLKKKRLLNKKKIKSSKAVTRKRWARSVSFELDGDLYAVDLDEGYRPLGSGNASWTRDRWRGAAAGDDGEEFSGMGVAAKPTTRDKCSILMNDTVKCDGGLYKSLQAWKDHKLHIEHEIETLQTKIKNLREVKGHLKKVRPEECQCNAPRMPSKQKTQWLQKEQKRRKKLRKFLKRLQNNDTCSMPGLTCFTHDNHHWQTAPFWTMGPFCACTSANNNTYWCLRTINDTHNFLFCEFATGFMEYFDLSTDPYQLINAVSTLDRNALNSMHQQLMGLRSCKGHKQCNPEKGEPVHRRKRPKMKKPSSKSL
;
A
#
# COMPACT_ATOMS: atom_id res chain seq x y z
N MET A 1 -69.19 64.10 26.51
CA MET A 1 -70.37 63.82 27.38
C MET A 1 -70.65 62.32 27.32
N ALA A 2 -71.24 61.62 28.30
CA ALA A 2 -71.26 61.72 29.77
C ALA A 2 -72.08 60.50 30.30
N GLY A 3 -71.71 59.89 31.44
CA GLY A 3 -72.34 58.65 31.98
C GLY A 3 -71.54 57.38 31.61
N ARG A 4 -71.21 56.41 32.50
CA ARG A 4 -71.91 55.68 33.60
C ARG A 4 -72.95 54.66 33.05
N ARG A 5 -73.05 53.40 33.55
CA ARG A 5 -72.26 52.56 34.49
C ARG A 5 -72.67 51.06 34.32
N HIS A 6 -71.86 50.14 34.88
CA HIS A 6 -71.97 48.66 35.07
C HIS A 6 -73.34 48.05 35.52
N PRO A 7 -73.54 46.70 35.69
CA PRO A 7 -72.61 45.53 35.65
C PRO A 7 -73.14 44.19 35.00
N ALA A 8 -72.36 43.09 35.18
CA ALA A 8 -72.77 41.69 35.45
C ALA A 8 -72.94 40.61 34.32
N VAL A 9 -71.86 39.81 34.13
CA VAL A 9 -71.72 38.33 34.36
C VAL A 9 -72.67 37.31 33.63
N PRO A 10 -72.19 36.13 33.13
CA PRO A 10 -72.85 35.32 32.09
C PRO A 10 -73.58 34.04 32.60
N PRO A 11 -74.09 33.16 31.69
CA PRO A 11 -73.40 31.86 31.52
C PRO A 11 -73.40 31.20 30.10
N LEU A 12 -72.41 30.31 29.93
CA LEU A 12 -72.30 29.05 29.15
C LEU A 12 -73.14 28.69 27.88
N LEU A 13 -72.36 28.14 26.91
CA LEU A 13 -72.59 26.96 26.04
C LEU A 13 -73.29 27.05 24.65
N LEU A 14 -72.66 26.34 23.68
CA LEU A 14 -73.16 25.70 22.43
C LEU A 14 -74.14 26.49 21.53
N LEU A 15 -73.92 26.65 20.21
CA LEU A 15 -73.62 25.57 19.25
C LEU A 15 -72.93 26.07 17.94
N LEU A 16 -72.68 25.13 17.02
CA LEU A 16 -71.87 25.26 15.78
C LEU A 16 -72.62 25.81 14.55
N VAL A 17 -71.82 26.07 13.50
CA VAL A 17 -72.14 26.16 12.05
C VAL A 17 -72.65 27.52 11.50
N LEU A 18 -71.82 28.19 10.70
CA LEU A 18 -71.99 28.49 9.26
C LEU A 18 -70.72 29.22 8.75
N VAL A 19 -69.92 28.58 7.89
CA VAL A 19 -69.83 28.81 6.44
C VAL A 19 -69.39 30.25 6.05
N GLY A 20 -68.13 30.36 5.63
CA GLY A 20 -67.57 31.54 4.95
C GLY A 20 -67.03 31.14 3.58
N VAL A 21 -67.52 31.80 2.52
CA VAL A 21 -67.15 31.57 1.12
C VAL A 21 -66.07 32.56 0.70
N THR A 22 -65.04 32.15 -0.07
CA THR A 22 -64.52 32.97 -1.19
C THR A 22 -63.56 32.23 -2.13
N SER A 23 -63.83 32.44 -3.43
CA SER A 23 -62.95 32.38 -4.61
C SER A 23 -61.89 31.29 -4.78
N GLU A 24 -62.08 30.48 -5.82
CA GLU A 24 -60.96 29.91 -6.59
C GLU A 24 -60.23 31.01 -7.39
N ALA A 25 -58.92 30.81 -7.62
CA ALA A 25 -58.14 31.44 -8.69
C ALA A 25 -57.00 30.47 -9.07
N GLN A 26 -56.68 30.37 -10.36
CA GLN A 26 -55.96 29.21 -10.90
C GLN A 26 -54.44 29.26 -10.68
N GLY A 27 -53.84 28.11 -10.34
CA GLY A 27 -52.39 27.97 -10.08
C GLY A 27 -51.87 26.56 -10.31
N SER A 28 -52.00 26.03 -11.53
CA SER A 28 -51.59 24.65 -11.83
C SER A 28 -50.07 24.48 -12.00
N SER A 29 -49.42 23.78 -11.06
CA SER A 29 -48.09 23.19 -11.29
C SER A 29 -47.75 22.00 -10.36
N TYR A 30 -48.14 20.80 -10.79
CA TYR A 30 -47.43 19.52 -10.59
C TYR A 30 -46.77 19.21 -9.22
N LEU A 31 -47.57 19.08 -8.16
CA LEU A 31 -47.13 18.44 -6.90
C LEU A 31 -47.00 16.92 -7.04
N SER A 32 -45.85 16.43 -7.50
CA SER A 32 -45.50 14.99 -7.53
C SER A 32 -44.15 14.74 -6.85
N GLY A 33 -44.14 14.42 -5.55
CA GLY A 33 -42.89 14.14 -4.83
C GLY A 33 -42.96 13.71 -3.36
N PHE A 34 -44.09 13.89 -2.66
CA PHE A 34 -44.17 13.58 -1.22
C PHE A 34 -44.30 12.08 -0.93
N ARG A 35 -43.16 11.41 -0.79
CA ARG A 35 -43.06 10.06 -0.21
C ARG A 35 -43.64 10.05 1.21
N LEU A 36 -44.44 9.04 1.52
CA LEU A 36 -45.20 8.93 2.77
C LEU A 36 -44.27 8.80 3.99
N ARG A 37 -44.14 9.87 4.79
CA ARG A 37 -43.30 9.90 6.01
C ARG A 37 -44.02 9.25 7.20
N SER A 38 -43.26 8.58 8.07
CA SER A 38 -43.80 7.94 9.28
C SER A 38 -44.39 8.97 10.26
N ARG A 39 -45.26 8.54 11.19
CA ARG A 39 -45.92 9.44 12.15
C ARG A 39 -44.90 10.16 13.04
N LEU A 40 -43.95 9.42 13.62
CA LEU A 40 -42.84 9.98 14.41
C LEU A 40 -41.93 10.94 13.63
N GLN A 41 -41.76 10.75 12.31
CA GLN A 41 -41.00 11.68 11.48
C GLN A 41 -41.79 12.98 11.24
N ARG A 42 -43.12 12.91 11.18
CA ARG A 42 -44.01 14.09 11.23
C ARG A 42 -43.98 14.77 12.59
N ASP A 43 -44.02 14.03 13.70
CA ASP A 43 -43.98 14.59 15.06
C ASP A 43 -42.64 15.31 15.34
N ARG A 44 -41.52 14.74 14.88
CA ARG A 44 -40.19 15.40 14.95
C ARG A 44 -40.12 16.64 14.05
N GLN A 45 -40.75 16.61 12.87
CA GLN A 45 -40.83 17.77 11.98
C GLN A 45 -41.75 18.87 12.54
N MET A 46 -42.81 18.52 13.28
CA MET A 46 -43.61 19.48 14.07
C MET A 46 -42.82 20.11 15.24
N ARG A 47 -41.80 19.42 15.77
CA ARG A 47 -40.92 19.94 16.84
C ARG A 47 -39.62 20.60 16.34
N ASN A 48 -39.33 20.56 15.04
CA ASN A 48 -38.11 21.10 14.41
C ASN A 48 -36.75 20.64 14.97
N VAL A 49 -36.69 19.64 15.86
CA VAL A 49 -35.43 19.15 16.43
C VAL A 49 -34.72 18.19 15.46
N ARG A 50 -33.55 18.61 14.98
CA ARG A 50 -32.59 17.74 14.28
C ARG A 50 -31.74 16.95 15.28
N PRO A 51 -31.35 15.70 14.99
CA PRO A 51 -30.56 14.88 15.89
C PRO A 51 -29.09 15.30 15.93
N ASN A 52 -28.42 15.06 17.06
CA ASN A 52 -26.96 15.11 17.12
C ASN A 52 -26.35 13.89 16.41
N ILE A 53 -25.09 14.01 15.99
CA ILE A 53 -24.34 12.95 15.31
C ILE A 53 -22.95 12.88 15.95
N ILE A 54 -22.59 11.72 16.52
CA ILE A 54 -21.27 11.45 17.08
C ILE A 54 -20.68 10.25 16.36
N LEU A 55 -19.56 10.47 15.66
CA LEU A 55 -18.77 9.44 14.99
C LEU A 55 -17.51 9.15 15.80
N ILE A 56 -17.44 7.96 16.39
CA ILE A 56 -16.23 7.42 17.01
C ILE A 56 -15.51 6.58 15.96
N LEU A 57 -14.26 6.94 15.67
CA LEU A 57 -13.43 6.36 14.62
C LEU A 57 -12.10 5.88 15.22
N THR A 58 -11.78 4.60 15.06
CA THR A 58 -10.46 4.04 15.43
C THR A 58 -9.48 4.05 14.24
N ASP A 59 -8.24 3.61 14.47
CA ASP A 59 -7.15 3.67 13.49
C ASP A 59 -6.42 2.32 13.46
N ASP A 60 -6.43 1.61 12.34
CA ASP A 60 -5.91 0.23 12.21
C ASP A 60 -6.64 -0.83 13.07
N GLN A 61 -7.97 -0.80 13.22
CA GLN A 61 -8.72 -1.80 14.01
C GLN A 61 -9.40 -2.85 13.12
N ASP A 62 -8.93 -4.08 13.23
CA ASP A 62 -9.56 -5.28 12.64
C ASP A 62 -10.89 -5.66 13.33
N ILE A 63 -11.59 -6.64 12.74
CA ILE A 63 -12.60 -7.43 13.44
C ILE A 63 -12.18 -8.92 13.53
N GLU A 64 -11.53 -9.45 12.49
CA GLU A 64 -11.12 -10.85 12.36
C GLU A 64 -10.10 -11.33 13.39
N LEU A 65 -9.21 -10.45 13.89
CA LEU A 65 -8.20 -10.83 14.89
C LEU A 65 -8.70 -10.67 16.34
N GLY A 66 -9.99 -10.39 16.51
CA GLY A 66 -10.66 -10.30 17.80
C GLY A 66 -10.63 -8.93 18.47
N SER A 67 -10.22 -7.83 17.79
CA SER A 67 -10.10 -6.50 18.42
C SER A 67 -11.35 -6.05 19.20
N MET A 68 -12.56 -6.32 18.71
CA MET A 68 -13.80 -5.97 19.44
C MET A 68 -14.02 -6.79 20.73
N GLN A 69 -13.42 -7.97 20.86
CA GLN A 69 -13.58 -8.86 22.02
C GLN A 69 -12.85 -8.33 23.26
N SER A 70 -11.90 -7.40 23.08
CA SER A 70 -11.28 -6.64 24.17
C SER A 70 -12.14 -5.47 24.68
N MET A 71 -13.18 -5.07 23.93
CA MET A 71 -13.95 -3.84 24.13
C MET A 71 -15.36 -4.12 24.65
N ASN A 72 -15.42 -4.74 25.83
CA ASN A 72 -16.66 -5.24 26.42
C ASN A 72 -17.67 -4.12 26.74
N LYS A 73 -17.24 -2.91 27.12
CA LYS A 73 -18.15 -1.79 27.43
C LYS A 73 -18.80 -1.28 26.16
N THR A 74 -18.00 -1.06 25.11
CA THR A 74 -18.43 -0.62 23.77
C THR A 74 -19.41 -1.62 23.19
N ARG A 75 -19.06 -2.92 23.20
CA ARG A 75 -19.97 -3.98 22.74
C ARG A 75 -21.29 -3.95 23.52
N HIS A 76 -21.26 -3.91 24.85
CA HIS A 76 -22.49 -3.85 25.66
C HIS A 76 -23.36 -2.62 25.34
N ILE A 77 -22.75 -1.43 25.20
CA ILE A 77 -23.45 -0.16 24.93
C ILE A 77 -24.03 -0.13 23.52
N MET A 78 -23.29 -0.65 22.53
CA MET A 78 -23.62 -0.53 21.11
C MET A 78 -24.47 -1.70 20.59
N GLU A 79 -24.21 -2.93 21.01
CA GLU A 79 -24.98 -4.13 20.60
C GLU A 79 -26.36 -4.12 21.26
N LYS A 80 -26.46 -4.02 22.60
CA LYS A 80 -27.77 -4.05 23.26
C LYS A 80 -28.62 -2.82 22.96
N GLY A 81 -28.00 -1.68 22.68
CA GLY A 81 -28.69 -0.40 22.50
C GLY A 81 -28.88 0.05 21.06
N GLY A 82 -28.43 -0.73 20.08
CA GLY A 82 -28.42 -0.35 18.67
C GLY A 82 -28.28 -1.54 17.73
N THR A 83 -27.88 -1.26 16.49
CA THR A 83 -27.72 -2.23 15.42
C THR A 83 -26.23 -2.43 15.08
N HIS A 84 -25.79 -3.69 15.06
CA HIS A 84 -24.49 -4.12 14.54
C HIS A 84 -24.59 -4.46 13.05
N PHE A 85 -23.63 -4.03 12.23
CA PHE A 85 -23.51 -4.50 10.84
C PHE A 85 -22.37 -5.49 10.71
N SER A 86 -22.69 -6.76 10.47
CA SER A 86 -21.69 -7.83 10.35
C SER A 86 -20.83 -7.74 9.08
N ASN A 87 -21.32 -7.03 8.06
CA ASN A 87 -20.72 -6.93 6.74
C ASN A 87 -20.31 -5.48 6.44
N ALA A 88 -19.44 -4.91 7.28
CA ALA A 88 -18.91 -3.57 7.13
C ALA A 88 -17.44 -3.56 6.67
N PHE A 89 -17.13 -2.72 5.69
CA PHE A 89 -15.85 -2.74 5.00
C PHE A 89 -15.27 -1.36 4.70
N SER A 90 -13.94 -1.29 4.68
CA SER A 90 -13.18 -0.21 4.11
C SER A 90 -12.91 -0.47 2.64
N THR A 91 -13.25 0.49 1.78
CA THR A 91 -12.97 0.42 0.33
C THR A 91 -11.47 0.50 -0.01
N THR A 92 -10.62 0.81 0.97
CA THR A 92 -9.15 0.84 0.78
C THR A 92 -8.39 0.61 2.11
N PRO A 93 -7.52 -0.40 2.21
CA PRO A 93 -6.81 -0.76 3.45
C PRO A 93 -5.58 0.14 3.72
N MET A 94 -5.79 1.46 3.76
CA MET A 94 -4.78 2.49 3.98
C MET A 94 -5.39 3.74 4.63
N CYS A 95 -4.82 4.24 5.75
CA CYS A 95 -5.45 5.28 6.57
C CYS A 95 -5.86 6.56 5.81
N CYS A 96 -4.92 7.26 5.17
CA CYS A 96 -5.24 8.55 4.54
C CYS A 96 -6.14 8.44 3.30
N PRO A 97 -5.97 7.40 2.45
CA PRO A 97 -6.97 7.04 1.45
C PRO A 97 -8.36 6.82 2.07
N SER A 98 -8.53 5.90 3.02
CA SER A 98 -9.83 5.58 3.62
C SER A 98 -10.46 6.78 4.34
N ARG A 99 -9.68 7.54 5.12
CA ARG A 99 -10.15 8.75 5.79
C ARG A 99 -10.57 9.84 4.80
N SER A 100 -9.93 9.94 3.64
CA SER A 100 -10.42 10.78 2.54
C SER A 100 -11.78 10.28 2.02
N SER A 101 -11.96 8.96 1.87
CA SER A 101 -13.23 8.35 1.46
C SER A 101 -14.35 8.58 2.48
N ILE A 102 -14.08 8.45 3.78
CA ILE A 102 -15.01 8.77 4.88
C ILE A 102 -15.41 10.24 4.86
N LEU A 103 -14.45 11.16 4.69
CA LEU A 103 -14.69 12.60 4.70
C LEU A 103 -15.50 13.10 3.48
N THR A 104 -15.32 12.47 2.32
CA THR A 104 -15.88 12.94 1.03
C THR A 104 -17.01 12.07 0.47
N GLY A 105 -17.23 10.87 1.01
CA GLY A 105 -18.19 9.90 0.47
C GLY A 105 -17.81 9.31 -0.89
N LYS A 106 -16.53 9.38 -1.29
CA LYS A 106 -16.02 9.01 -2.63
C LYS A 106 -14.99 7.89 -2.58
N TYR A 107 -14.89 7.11 -3.67
CA TYR A 107 -13.83 6.11 -3.85
C TYR A 107 -12.46 6.75 -4.16
N VAL A 108 -11.39 5.97 -3.99
CA VAL A 108 -10.00 6.44 -4.16
C VAL A 108 -9.70 6.88 -5.59
N HIS A 109 -10.27 6.20 -6.59
CA HIS A 109 -10.19 6.62 -7.99
C HIS A 109 -10.90 7.96 -8.27
N ASN A 110 -11.76 8.47 -7.37
CA ASN A 110 -12.48 9.74 -7.52
C ASN A 110 -11.93 10.90 -6.65
N HIS A 111 -11.33 10.64 -5.49
CA HIS A 111 -10.63 11.68 -4.70
C HIS A 111 -9.09 11.64 -4.82
N HIS A 112 -8.55 10.69 -5.59
CA HIS A 112 -7.13 10.58 -5.97
C HIS A 112 -6.10 10.57 -4.82
N THR A 113 -6.50 10.22 -3.60
CA THR A 113 -5.60 10.07 -2.43
C THR A 113 -5.14 8.61 -2.36
N TYR A 114 -4.10 8.25 -3.11
CA TYR A 114 -3.71 6.84 -3.27
C TYR A 114 -2.78 6.26 -2.18
N THR A 115 -2.19 7.10 -1.31
CA THR A 115 -1.23 6.65 -0.27
C THR A 115 -1.26 7.58 0.96
N ASN A 116 -0.62 7.17 2.06
CA ASN A 116 -0.47 8.01 3.26
C ASN A 116 0.49 9.20 3.11
N ASN A 117 1.36 9.24 2.08
CA ASN A 117 2.42 10.26 1.93
C ASN A 117 2.29 11.11 0.65
N GLU A 118 1.61 10.61 -0.38
CA GLU A 118 1.39 11.30 -1.66
C GLU A 118 -0.10 11.63 -1.82
N ASN A 119 -0.39 12.88 -2.19
CA ASN A 119 -1.71 13.53 -2.25
C ASN A 119 -2.46 13.68 -0.91
N CYS A 120 -2.18 12.84 0.10
CA CYS A 120 -2.66 12.98 1.48
C CYS A 120 -2.46 14.40 2.03
N SER A 121 -3.53 15.05 2.53
CA SER A 121 -3.53 16.43 3.05
C SER A 121 -2.80 17.46 2.15
N SER A 122 -2.71 17.21 0.85
CA SER A 122 -1.95 18.07 -0.07
C SER A 122 -2.72 19.37 -0.41
N PRO A 123 -2.04 20.44 -0.85
CA PRO A 123 -2.71 21.66 -1.31
C PRO A 123 -3.75 21.45 -2.41
N SER A 124 -3.58 20.40 -3.23
CA SER A 124 -4.60 20.01 -4.21
C SER A 124 -5.84 19.41 -3.56
N TRP A 125 -5.68 18.59 -2.53
CA TRP A 125 -6.78 17.98 -1.78
C TRP A 125 -7.52 19.03 -0.93
N GLN A 126 -6.77 19.94 -0.28
CA GLN A 126 -7.29 21.10 0.45
C GLN A 126 -8.12 22.03 -0.45
N ALA A 127 -7.70 22.25 -1.70
CA ALA A 127 -8.45 23.11 -2.62
C ALA A 127 -9.69 22.45 -3.24
N HIS A 128 -9.68 21.13 -3.50
CA HIS A 128 -10.73 20.48 -4.30
C HIS A 128 -11.67 19.55 -3.50
N HIS A 129 -11.20 18.93 -2.43
CA HIS A 129 -11.95 17.89 -1.71
C HIS A 129 -12.36 18.32 -0.30
N GLU A 130 -11.49 19.01 0.42
CA GLU A 130 -11.75 19.50 1.78
C GLU A 130 -13.01 20.41 1.89
N PRO A 131 -13.30 21.31 0.93
CA PRO A 131 -14.53 22.14 0.94
C PRO A 131 -15.81 21.34 0.68
N HIS A 132 -15.70 20.11 0.16
CA HIS A 132 -16.81 19.22 -0.21
C HIS A 132 -16.93 18.03 0.75
N THR A 133 -16.43 18.18 1.99
CA THR A 133 -16.54 17.15 3.03
C THR A 133 -17.87 17.26 3.78
N PHE A 134 -18.34 16.15 4.38
CA PHE A 134 -19.61 16.13 5.13
C PHE A 134 -19.67 17.21 6.22
N ALA A 135 -18.52 17.55 6.82
CA ALA A 135 -18.40 18.57 7.86
C ALA A 135 -18.78 19.97 7.35
N VAL A 136 -18.38 20.33 6.13
CA VAL A 136 -18.74 21.62 5.52
C VAL A 136 -20.24 21.69 5.25
N HIS A 137 -20.81 20.64 4.66
CA HIS A 137 -22.25 20.55 4.42
C HIS A 137 -23.09 20.64 5.71
N LEU A 138 -22.66 19.99 6.80
CA LEU A 138 -23.35 20.03 8.09
C LEU A 138 -23.15 21.37 8.83
N ASN A 139 -21.95 21.94 8.83
CA ASN A 139 -21.70 23.29 9.34
C ASN A 139 -22.60 24.32 8.63
N ASN A 140 -22.70 24.23 7.31
CA ASN A 140 -23.50 25.15 6.50
C ASN A 140 -25.01 24.97 6.72
N SER A 141 -25.47 23.76 7.10
CA SER A 141 -26.87 23.54 7.50
C SER A 141 -27.19 23.98 8.93
N GLY A 142 -26.20 24.43 9.71
CA GLY A 142 -26.35 25.02 11.04
C GLY A 142 -25.88 24.15 12.21
N TYR A 143 -25.29 22.96 11.96
CA TYR A 143 -24.72 22.12 13.02
C TYR A 143 -23.55 22.82 13.73
N ARG A 144 -23.41 22.54 15.03
CA ARG A 144 -22.18 22.84 15.77
C ARG A 144 -21.20 21.68 15.61
N THR A 145 -20.22 21.87 14.73
CA THR A 145 -19.29 20.83 14.27
C THR A 145 -17.98 20.84 15.05
N ALA A 146 -17.48 19.66 15.46
CA ALA A 146 -16.19 19.53 16.15
C ALA A 146 -15.42 18.25 15.78
N PHE A 147 -14.09 18.34 15.78
CA PHE A 147 -13.20 17.24 15.45
C PHE A 147 -12.08 17.09 16.50
N PHE A 148 -11.88 15.87 16.98
CA PHE A 148 -10.85 15.54 17.97
C PHE A 148 -10.03 14.33 17.51
N GLY A 149 -8.70 14.44 17.53
CA GLY A 149 -7.77 13.33 17.23
C GLY A 149 -7.20 13.33 15.80
N LYS A 150 -7.03 12.15 15.18
CA LYS A 150 -6.29 12.00 13.92
C LYS A 150 -7.10 12.43 12.69
N TYR A 151 -6.67 13.48 12.00
CA TYR A 151 -7.27 13.88 10.72
C TYR A 151 -6.70 13.07 9.53
N LEU A 152 -5.59 13.52 8.93
CA LEU A 152 -4.92 12.91 7.78
C LEU A 152 -3.40 12.88 8.02
N ASN A 153 -2.70 11.83 7.57
CA ASN A 153 -1.30 11.53 7.92
C ASN A 153 -0.25 12.64 7.68
N GLU A 154 -0.46 13.51 6.69
CA GLU A 154 0.43 14.63 6.36
C GLU A 154 -0.15 16.01 6.78
N TYR A 155 -1.21 16.03 7.60
CA TYR A 155 -1.76 17.27 8.16
C TYR A 155 -0.70 17.97 9.03
N ASN A 156 -0.44 19.24 8.71
CA ASN A 156 0.72 19.99 9.18
C ASN A 156 0.46 20.89 10.40
N GLY A 157 -0.81 21.07 10.81
CA GLY A 157 -1.18 22.00 11.88
C GLY A 157 -0.94 23.48 11.56
N SER A 158 -1.10 23.91 10.30
CA SER A 158 -0.95 25.33 9.90
C SER A 158 -2.26 26.08 9.65
N TYR A 159 -3.40 25.40 9.74
CA TYR A 159 -4.75 25.94 9.46
C TYR A 159 -5.80 24.98 10.06
N VAL A 160 -7.01 25.48 10.28
CA VAL A 160 -8.19 24.65 10.57
C VAL A 160 -8.90 24.35 9.25
N PRO A 161 -9.17 23.09 8.90
CA PRO A 161 -9.98 22.75 7.72
C PRO A 161 -11.38 23.38 7.77
N PRO A 162 -11.96 23.76 6.62
CA PRO A 162 -13.33 24.27 6.55
C PRO A 162 -14.33 23.26 7.13
N GLY A 163 -15.43 23.78 7.69
CA GLY A 163 -16.53 22.97 8.22
C GLY A 163 -16.44 22.59 9.70
N TRP A 164 -15.41 23.02 10.44
CA TRP A 164 -15.27 22.75 11.88
C TRP A 164 -15.37 24.03 12.72
N LYS A 165 -16.06 23.96 13.88
CA LYS A 165 -16.16 25.06 14.87
C LYS A 165 -15.26 24.87 16.09
N GLU A 166 -14.95 23.63 16.45
CA GLU A 166 -13.87 23.27 17.38
C GLU A 166 -12.98 22.23 16.69
N TRP A 167 -11.68 22.40 16.80
CA TRP A 167 -10.68 21.63 16.10
C TRP A 167 -9.54 21.29 17.03
N VAL A 168 -9.35 20.01 17.35
CA VAL A 168 -8.29 19.49 18.21
C VAL A 168 -7.61 18.31 17.51
N ALA A 169 -6.87 18.60 16.44
CA ALA A 169 -6.36 17.57 15.54
C ALA A 169 -4.87 17.27 15.72
N LEU A 170 -4.50 15.99 15.64
CA LEU A 170 -3.12 15.51 15.71
C LEU A 170 -2.32 15.95 14.48
N VAL A 171 -1.14 16.53 14.71
CA VAL A 171 -0.21 16.93 13.65
C VAL A 171 0.60 15.72 13.17
N LYS A 172 0.46 15.38 11.89
CA LYS A 172 1.07 14.22 11.19
C LYS A 172 0.49 12.85 11.59
N ASN A 173 1.35 11.92 12.02
CA ASN A 173 1.03 10.50 12.19
C ASN A 173 0.57 10.17 13.62
N SER A 174 -0.20 9.08 13.74
CA SER A 174 -0.68 8.47 15.00
C SER A 174 0.41 8.34 16.06
N ARG A 175 0.12 8.80 17.29
CA ARG A 175 0.95 8.71 18.50
C ARG A 175 0.07 8.81 19.74
N PHE A 176 0.45 8.13 20.82
CA PHE A 176 -0.20 8.26 22.14
C PHE A 176 0.47 9.29 23.07
N TYR A 177 1.77 9.50 22.89
CA TYR A 177 2.64 10.40 23.67
C TYR A 177 3.61 11.15 22.75
N ASN A 178 4.21 12.24 23.25
CA ASN A 178 5.23 13.06 22.60
C ASN A 178 4.81 13.53 21.19
N TYR A 179 3.74 14.32 21.13
CA TYR A 179 3.09 14.77 19.89
C TYR A 179 2.78 16.27 19.92
N THR A 180 2.06 16.73 18.90
CA THR A 180 1.60 18.11 18.79
C THR A 180 0.16 18.10 18.28
N LEU A 181 -0.72 18.83 18.96
CA LEU A 181 -2.08 19.09 18.52
C LEU A 181 -2.13 20.43 17.80
N CYS A 182 -3.03 20.57 16.83
CA CYS A 182 -3.50 21.85 16.38
C CYS A 182 -4.86 22.10 17.01
N ARG A 183 -4.92 23.04 17.97
CA ARG A 183 -6.13 23.47 18.65
C ARG A 183 -6.59 24.81 18.08
N ASN A 184 -7.69 24.80 17.33
CA ASN A 184 -8.27 25.98 16.68
C ASN A 184 -7.25 26.87 15.92
N GLY A 185 -6.22 26.24 15.33
CA GLY A 185 -5.14 26.91 14.58
C GLY A 185 -3.83 27.10 15.37
N VAL A 186 -3.88 27.13 16.70
CA VAL A 186 -2.70 27.17 17.59
C VAL A 186 -2.06 25.77 17.66
N ARG A 187 -0.75 25.66 17.84
CA ARG A 187 -0.06 24.37 18.02
C ARG A 187 0.37 24.16 19.47
N GLU A 188 -0.21 23.16 20.11
CA GLU A 188 0.05 22.76 21.50
C GLU A 188 0.93 21.50 21.49
N LYS A 189 2.03 21.48 22.27
CA LYS A 189 2.96 20.33 22.33
C LYS A 189 2.74 19.55 23.62
N HIS A 190 2.53 18.24 23.47
CA HIS A 190 2.39 17.29 24.58
C HIS A 190 3.68 16.50 24.80
N SER A 191 3.92 16.12 26.06
CA SER A 191 5.09 15.36 26.49
C SER A 191 4.71 13.88 26.69
N SER A 192 5.11 13.24 27.79
CA SER A 192 4.85 11.82 28.08
C SER A 192 4.33 11.59 29.50
N ASP A 193 3.76 12.62 30.13
CA ASP A 193 3.19 12.53 31.48
C ASP A 193 1.75 12.02 31.41
N TYR A 194 1.53 10.72 31.68
CA TYR A 194 0.27 10.03 31.39
C TYR A 194 -1.02 10.79 31.78
N PRO A 195 -1.19 11.30 33.02
CA PRO A 195 -2.41 11.99 33.44
C PRO A 195 -2.69 13.32 32.71
N LYS A 196 -1.71 13.86 31.97
CA LYS A 196 -1.81 15.14 31.25
C LYS A 196 -1.68 15.02 29.73
N ASP A 197 -0.93 14.04 29.25
CA ASP A 197 -0.49 13.92 27.85
C ASP A 197 -1.09 12.74 27.09
N TYR A 198 -1.81 11.80 27.72
CA TYR A 198 -2.31 10.63 26.99
C TYR A 198 -3.43 10.99 26.01
N LEU A 199 -3.15 10.88 24.70
CA LEU A 199 -4.00 11.46 23.65
C LEU A 199 -5.47 11.02 23.73
N THR A 200 -5.72 9.75 24.04
CA THR A 200 -7.07 9.19 24.13
C THR A 200 -7.93 9.88 25.19
N ASP A 201 -7.38 10.17 26.38
CA ASP A 201 -8.14 10.87 27.41
C ASP A 201 -8.29 12.37 27.09
N ILE A 202 -7.28 13.02 26.49
CA ILE A 202 -7.40 14.43 26.06
C ILE A 202 -8.55 14.60 25.07
N ILE A 203 -8.62 13.77 24.00
CA ILE A 203 -9.68 13.89 23.00
C ILE A 203 -11.06 13.54 23.58
N THR A 204 -11.12 12.55 24.48
CA THR A 204 -12.36 12.19 25.19
C THR A 204 -12.87 13.35 26.05
N ASN A 205 -12.03 13.88 26.94
CA ASN A 205 -12.39 14.94 27.88
C ASN A 205 -12.73 16.26 27.16
N ASN A 206 -11.97 16.64 26.13
CA ASN A 206 -12.28 17.81 25.32
C ASN A 206 -13.60 17.64 24.54
N SER A 207 -13.90 16.45 24.03
CA SER A 207 -15.17 16.18 23.34
C SER A 207 -16.38 16.31 24.27
N ILE A 208 -16.29 15.75 25.49
CA ILE A 208 -17.34 15.82 26.52
C ILE A 208 -17.57 17.27 26.99
N ASN A 209 -16.48 18.01 27.22
CA ASN A 209 -16.55 19.42 27.58
C ASN A 209 -17.17 20.26 26.44
N TYR A 210 -16.82 19.99 25.18
CA TYR A 210 -17.43 20.65 24.04
C TYR A 210 -18.93 20.36 23.93
N PHE A 211 -19.37 19.10 24.07
CA PHE A 211 -20.80 18.77 23.98
C PHE A 211 -21.60 19.47 25.09
N ARG A 212 -21.17 19.32 26.35
CA ARG A 212 -21.82 19.96 27.51
C ARG A 212 -21.88 21.49 27.35
N MET A 213 -20.79 22.13 26.94
CA MET A 213 -20.75 23.59 26.69
C MET A 213 -21.64 23.98 25.51
N SER A 214 -21.60 23.22 24.41
CA SER A 214 -22.39 23.44 23.21
C SER A 214 -23.90 23.40 23.50
N LYS A 215 -24.35 22.42 24.29
CA LYS A 215 -25.75 22.30 24.72
C LYS A 215 -26.14 23.35 25.75
N ARG A 216 -25.24 23.73 26.67
CA ARG A 216 -25.50 24.82 27.63
C ARG A 216 -25.71 26.18 26.96
N ILE A 217 -24.95 26.51 25.92
CA ILE A 217 -25.06 27.80 25.22
C ILE A 217 -26.11 27.75 24.09
N TYR A 218 -26.28 26.61 23.42
CA TYR A 218 -27.20 26.47 22.28
C TYR A 218 -28.05 25.18 22.36
N PRO A 219 -29.00 25.06 23.31
CA PRO A 219 -29.75 23.82 23.55
C PRO A 219 -30.36 23.19 22.29
N HIS A 220 -31.01 24.01 21.47
CA HIS A 220 -31.71 23.58 20.26
C HIS A 220 -30.82 23.41 19.02
N ARG A 221 -29.52 23.72 19.08
CA ARG A 221 -28.62 23.48 17.94
C ARG A 221 -28.10 22.03 17.99
N PRO A 222 -28.19 21.27 16.89
CA PRO A 222 -27.65 19.92 16.84
C PRO A 222 -26.12 19.95 16.78
N VAL A 223 -25.50 18.95 17.37
CA VAL A 223 -24.05 18.80 17.45
C VAL A 223 -23.57 17.72 16.49
N LEU A 224 -22.49 17.98 15.75
CA LEU A 224 -21.71 16.98 15.02
C LEU A 224 -20.35 16.87 15.70
N MET A 225 -19.97 15.68 16.13
CA MET A 225 -18.64 15.42 16.70
C MET A 225 -17.99 14.20 16.06
N VAL A 226 -16.70 14.33 15.75
CA VAL A 226 -15.86 13.20 15.33
C VAL A 226 -14.75 12.99 16.36
N LEU A 227 -14.75 11.83 17.01
CA LEU A 227 -13.70 11.37 17.92
C LEU A 227 -12.84 10.35 17.16
N SER A 228 -11.79 10.83 16.51
CA SER A 228 -10.86 9.97 15.78
C SER A 228 -9.69 9.55 16.67
N HIS A 229 -9.89 8.48 17.42
CA HIS A 229 -8.86 7.81 18.20
C HIS A 229 -7.70 7.32 17.31
N VAL A 230 -6.52 7.17 17.92
CA VAL A 230 -5.31 6.61 17.27
C VAL A 230 -5.09 5.13 17.57
N ALA A 231 -5.84 4.56 18.50
CA ALA A 231 -5.75 3.13 18.80
C ALA A 231 -6.48 2.30 17.73
N PRO A 232 -5.99 1.09 17.41
CA PRO A 232 -4.76 0.44 17.88
C PRO A 232 -3.53 0.58 16.93
N HIS A 233 -3.35 1.73 16.26
CA HIS A 233 -2.18 2.02 15.42
C HIS A 233 -0.90 2.23 16.25
N GLY A 234 0.24 1.71 15.77
CA GLY A 234 1.53 1.83 16.47
C GLY A 234 2.17 3.24 16.50
N PRO A 235 3.11 3.51 17.43
CA PRO A 235 3.62 2.60 18.46
C PRO A 235 2.56 2.32 19.53
N GLU A 236 2.43 1.05 19.91
CA GLU A 236 1.30 0.53 20.68
C GLU A 236 1.51 0.77 22.19
N ASP A 237 1.57 2.03 22.60
CA ASP A 237 1.81 2.48 23.98
C ASP A 237 0.47 2.73 24.71
N SER A 238 0.07 1.80 25.58
CA SER A 238 -1.18 1.90 26.34
C SER A 238 -1.13 2.93 27.47
N ALA A 239 -2.30 3.18 28.07
CA ALA A 239 -2.37 3.77 29.40
C ALA A 239 -1.72 2.79 30.43
N PRO A 240 -1.05 3.26 31.49
CA PRO A 240 -0.31 2.41 32.43
C PRO A 240 -1.15 1.32 33.10
N GLN A 241 -2.40 1.63 33.48
CA GLN A 241 -3.33 0.69 34.12
C GLN A 241 -3.72 -0.51 33.24
N TYR A 242 -3.48 -0.45 31.93
CA TYR A 242 -3.75 -1.54 30.99
C TYR A 242 -2.50 -2.31 30.56
N SER A 243 -1.30 -1.90 30.98
CA SER A 243 -0.02 -2.53 30.58
C SER A 243 0.08 -4.04 30.92
N ALA A 244 -0.66 -4.51 31.91
CA ALA A 244 -0.72 -5.93 32.32
C ALA A 244 -1.90 -6.71 31.69
N ALA A 245 -2.82 -6.07 30.96
CA ALA A 245 -4.03 -6.73 30.47
C ALA A 245 -3.74 -7.71 29.31
N PHE A 246 -4.62 -8.71 29.16
CA PHE A 246 -4.58 -9.75 28.12
C PHE A 246 -3.25 -10.55 28.01
N PRO A 247 -2.73 -11.16 29.09
CA PRO A 247 -1.52 -11.98 29.02
C PRO A 247 -1.61 -13.08 27.95
N ASN A 248 -2.78 -13.73 27.82
CA ASN A 248 -2.97 -14.89 26.94
C ASN A 248 -3.75 -14.54 25.64
N ALA A 249 -3.48 -13.37 25.04
CA ALA A 249 -4.13 -12.91 23.81
C ALA A 249 -3.71 -13.73 22.56
N SER A 250 -4.46 -14.77 22.22
CA SER A 250 -4.18 -15.69 21.11
C SER A 250 -5.11 -15.54 19.89
N GLN A 251 -6.13 -14.67 19.93
CA GLN A 251 -7.19 -14.64 18.90
C GLN A 251 -6.71 -14.28 17.48
N HIS A 252 -5.55 -13.63 17.36
CA HIS A 252 -4.89 -13.36 16.07
C HIS A 252 -4.25 -14.61 15.41
N ILE A 253 -4.21 -15.75 16.10
CA ILE A 253 -3.67 -17.03 15.58
C ILE A 253 -4.81 -17.75 14.83
N THR A 254 -5.14 -17.24 13.64
CA THR A 254 -6.08 -17.83 12.68
C THR A 254 -5.42 -18.96 11.87
N PRO A 255 -6.17 -19.80 11.12
CA PRO A 255 -5.57 -20.77 10.18
C PRO A 255 -4.67 -20.16 9.09
N SER A 256 -4.83 -18.85 8.81
CA SER A 256 -3.93 -18.09 7.93
C SER A 256 -2.68 -17.52 8.64
N TYR A 257 -2.59 -17.59 9.97
CA TYR A 257 -1.42 -17.17 10.73
C TYR A 257 -0.21 -18.06 10.41
N ASN A 258 0.91 -17.43 10.06
CA ASN A 258 2.14 -18.09 9.61
C ASN A 258 2.00 -19.01 8.37
N TYR A 259 0.88 -18.94 7.64
CA TYR A 259 0.66 -19.72 6.42
C TYR A 259 1.51 -19.17 5.26
N ALA A 260 2.76 -19.64 5.13
CA ALA A 260 3.73 -19.15 4.14
C ALA A 260 4.76 -20.25 3.80
N PRO A 261 5.36 -20.23 2.59
CA PRO A 261 5.16 -19.29 1.49
C PRO A 261 3.89 -19.54 0.67
N ASN A 262 3.39 -18.53 -0.04
CA ASN A 262 2.14 -18.61 -0.82
C ASN A 262 2.41 -18.45 -2.33
N PRO A 263 2.75 -19.54 -3.06
CA PRO A 263 3.04 -19.47 -4.49
C PRO A 263 1.80 -19.10 -5.34
N ASP A 264 0.60 -19.37 -4.83
CA ASP A 264 -0.71 -19.17 -5.44
C ASP A 264 -1.24 -17.73 -5.31
N LYS A 265 -0.68 -16.90 -4.42
CA LYS A 265 -1.12 -15.51 -4.15
C LYS A 265 -0.23 -14.49 -4.83
N HIS A 266 -0.47 -13.19 -4.62
CA HIS A 266 0.25 -12.11 -5.27
C HIS A 266 1.73 -12.04 -4.84
N TRP A 267 2.52 -11.33 -5.63
CA TRP A 267 3.98 -11.34 -5.59
C TRP A 267 4.60 -11.11 -4.20
N ILE A 268 3.98 -10.33 -3.30
CA ILE A 268 4.51 -10.12 -1.95
C ILE A 268 4.50 -11.44 -1.17
N LEU A 269 3.38 -12.16 -1.15
CA LEU A 269 3.21 -13.41 -0.41
C LEU A 269 3.98 -14.61 -1.01
N ARG A 270 4.51 -14.47 -2.24
CA ARG A 270 5.50 -15.39 -2.83
C ARG A 270 6.91 -15.19 -2.27
N TYR A 271 7.25 -13.97 -1.84
CA TYR A 271 8.53 -13.64 -1.22
C TYR A 271 8.48 -13.69 0.32
N THR A 272 7.28 -13.60 0.92
CA THR A 272 7.06 -13.91 2.34
C THR A 272 7.28 -15.40 2.59
N GLY A 273 8.34 -15.75 3.31
CA GLY A 273 8.54 -17.08 3.88
C GLY A 273 7.95 -17.20 5.29
N PRO A 274 8.08 -18.38 5.94
CA PRO A 274 7.67 -18.60 7.31
C PRO A 274 8.24 -17.59 8.30
N MET A 275 7.45 -17.24 9.31
CA MET A 275 7.88 -16.41 10.44
C MET A 275 8.92 -17.13 11.28
N LYS A 276 9.97 -16.39 11.68
CA LYS A 276 10.96 -16.84 12.66
C LYS A 276 10.35 -16.82 14.07
N PRO A 277 10.87 -17.59 15.05
CA PRO A 277 10.37 -17.56 16.43
C PRO A 277 10.30 -16.14 17.04
N VAL A 278 11.29 -15.29 16.74
CA VAL A 278 11.32 -13.87 17.13
C VAL A 278 10.16 -13.06 16.52
N HIS A 279 9.73 -13.36 15.29
CA HIS A 279 8.54 -12.73 14.71
C HIS A 279 7.27 -13.21 15.41
N MET A 280 7.17 -14.49 15.78
CA MET A 280 6.02 -15.08 16.49
C MET A 280 5.88 -14.55 17.93
N GLN A 281 7.00 -14.33 18.62
CA GLN A 281 7.01 -13.69 19.93
C GLN A 281 6.62 -12.21 19.83
N PHE A 282 7.07 -11.53 18.78
CA PHE A 282 6.68 -10.15 18.49
C PHE A 282 5.19 -10.01 18.13
N THR A 283 4.61 -10.88 17.29
CA THR A 283 3.18 -10.85 16.94
C THR A 283 2.28 -11.04 18.16
N ASN A 284 2.58 -12.04 18.99
CA ASN A 284 1.87 -12.28 20.26
C ASN A 284 1.89 -11.03 21.17
N MET A 285 3.06 -10.41 21.33
CA MET A 285 3.25 -9.22 22.15
C MET A 285 2.58 -7.97 21.55
N LEU A 286 2.63 -7.82 20.23
CA LEU A 286 1.97 -6.76 19.48
C LEU A 286 0.44 -6.85 19.60
N GLN A 287 -0.15 -8.04 19.44
CA GLN A 287 -1.60 -8.20 19.58
C GLN A 287 -2.06 -7.84 21.00
N ARG A 288 -1.35 -8.31 22.03
CA ARG A 288 -1.62 -7.89 23.42
C ARG A 288 -1.63 -6.37 23.54
N ARG A 289 -0.56 -5.69 23.12
CA ARG A 289 -0.45 -4.23 23.25
C ARG A 289 -1.50 -3.46 22.45
N ARG A 290 -1.92 -3.96 21.28
CA ARG A 290 -3.07 -3.42 20.53
C ARG A 290 -4.35 -3.45 21.38
N MET A 291 -4.70 -4.61 21.97
CA MET A 291 -5.87 -4.73 22.86
C MET A 291 -5.78 -3.80 24.08
N GLN A 292 -4.58 -3.63 24.66
CA GLN A 292 -4.35 -2.72 25.79
C GLN A 292 -4.59 -1.24 25.42
N THR A 293 -4.29 -0.82 24.19
CA THR A 293 -4.64 0.54 23.72
C THR A 293 -6.13 0.73 23.44
N LEU A 294 -6.85 -0.35 23.10
CA LEU A 294 -8.30 -0.32 22.86
C LEU A 294 -9.11 -0.15 24.15
N LEU A 295 -8.64 -0.64 25.31
CA LEU A 295 -9.33 -0.45 26.59
C LEU A 295 -9.54 1.03 26.93
N SER A 296 -8.60 1.92 26.57
CA SER A 296 -8.76 3.36 26.73
C SER A 296 -9.83 3.96 25.80
N VAL A 297 -10.10 3.32 24.65
CA VAL A 297 -11.23 3.68 23.77
C VAL A 297 -12.54 3.10 24.31
N ASP A 298 -12.50 1.94 24.97
CA ASP A 298 -13.65 1.32 25.62
C ASP A 298 -14.18 2.20 26.77
N ASP A 299 -13.25 2.77 27.53
CA ASP A 299 -13.47 3.87 28.47
C ASP A 299 -14.03 5.13 27.80
N SER A 300 -13.49 5.54 26.65
CA SER A 300 -13.99 6.71 25.90
C SER A 300 -15.45 6.57 25.50
N VAL A 301 -15.82 5.43 24.90
CA VAL A 301 -17.21 5.13 24.52
C VAL A 301 -18.13 5.16 25.75
N GLN A 302 -17.70 4.59 26.87
CA GLN A 302 -18.48 4.64 28.12
C GLN A 302 -18.62 6.07 28.67
N LYS A 303 -17.55 6.87 28.69
CA LYS A 303 -17.57 8.27 29.15
C LYS A 303 -18.49 9.14 28.27
N VAL A 304 -18.46 8.96 26.95
CA VAL A 304 -19.33 9.65 25.98
C VAL A 304 -20.78 9.20 26.10
N TYR A 305 -21.04 7.90 26.28
CA TYR A 305 -22.38 7.37 26.51
C TYR A 305 -23.01 7.91 27.79
N ASN A 306 -22.27 7.88 28.91
CA ASN A 306 -22.74 8.42 30.19
C ASN A 306 -23.05 9.92 30.07
N MET A 307 -22.20 10.70 29.40
CA MET A 307 -22.46 12.11 29.11
C MET A 307 -23.78 12.34 28.33
N LEU A 308 -24.12 11.48 27.38
CA LEU A 308 -25.40 11.57 26.65
C LEU A 308 -26.62 11.19 27.51
N VAL A 309 -26.44 10.29 28.49
CA VAL A 309 -27.48 9.94 29.49
C VAL A 309 -27.68 11.12 30.47
N GLU A 310 -26.60 11.62 31.06
CA GLU A 310 -26.58 12.76 32.00
C GLU A 310 -27.20 14.03 31.41
N THR A 311 -27.02 14.26 30.10
CA THR A 311 -27.56 15.44 29.39
C THR A 311 -28.94 15.22 28.79
N GLY A 312 -29.52 14.01 28.89
CA GLY A 312 -30.82 13.66 28.31
C GLY A 312 -30.86 13.65 26.77
N GLU A 313 -29.71 13.71 26.10
CA GLU A 313 -29.61 13.81 24.63
C GLU A 313 -29.43 12.45 23.92
N LEU A 314 -29.37 11.34 24.65
CA LEU A 314 -29.16 10.00 24.09
C LEU A 314 -30.19 9.64 22.99
N ASP A 315 -31.49 9.80 23.25
CA ASP A 315 -32.57 9.47 22.29
C ASP A 315 -32.65 10.44 21.09
N ASN A 316 -31.89 11.53 21.15
CA ASN A 316 -31.74 12.53 20.10
C ASN A 316 -30.37 12.44 19.39
N THR A 317 -29.52 11.45 19.73
CA THR A 317 -28.17 11.34 19.21
C THR A 317 -27.97 10.04 18.43
N TYR A 318 -27.50 10.15 17.18
CA TYR A 318 -26.86 9.01 16.51
C TYR A 318 -25.43 8.88 17.00
N LEU A 319 -25.10 7.75 17.62
CA LEU A 319 -23.75 7.35 17.99
C LEU A 319 -23.31 6.25 17.02
N ILE A 320 -22.22 6.50 16.29
CA ILE A 320 -21.65 5.58 15.29
C ILE A 320 -20.25 5.19 15.76
N TYR A 321 -19.92 3.90 15.72
CA TYR A 321 -18.60 3.37 16.04
C TYR A 321 -18.08 2.56 14.85
N THR A 322 -16.87 2.87 14.36
CA THR A 322 -16.24 2.20 13.21
C THR A 322 -14.71 2.35 13.24
N SER A 323 -14.00 1.57 12.42
CA SER A 323 -12.58 1.84 12.09
C SER A 323 -12.40 2.46 10.70
N ASP A 324 -11.18 2.91 10.39
CA ASP A 324 -10.81 3.37 9.04
C ASP A 324 -10.39 2.23 8.11
N HIS A 325 -9.75 1.17 8.63
CA HIS A 325 -9.57 -0.14 7.99
C HIS A 325 -9.05 -1.18 9.02
N GLY A 326 -8.97 -2.44 8.61
CA GLY A 326 -8.43 -3.54 9.42
C GLY A 326 -6.90 -3.58 9.52
N TYR A 327 -6.35 -4.74 9.90
CA TYR A 327 -4.92 -4.94 10.15
C TYR A 327 -4.52 -6.43 10.11
N HIS A 328 -3.23 -6.72 9.90
CA HIS A 328 -2.67 -8.07 10.00
C HIS A 328 -1.46 -8.19 10.92
N ILE A 329 -1.38 -9.35 11.58
CA ILE A 329 -0.39 -9.70 12.60
C ILE A 329 -0.01 -11.19 12.40
N GLY A 330 0.85 -11.46 11.44
CA GLY A 330 1.33 -12.81 11.12
C GLY A 330 0.52 -13.57 10.06
N GLN A 331 -0.65 -13.07 9.64
CA GLN A 331 -1.42 -13.65 8.51
C GLN A 331 -0.56 -13.72 7.25
N PHE A 332 -0.56 -14.88 6.59
CA PHE A 332 0.29 -15.23 5.45
C PHE A 332 1.80 -14.95 5.66
N GLY A 333 2.27 -15.02 6.91
CA GLY A 333 3.64 -14.71 7.31
C GLY A 333 3.97 -13.21 7.43
N LEU A 334 3.00 -12.31 7.20
CA LEU A 334 3.19 -10.86 7.28
C LEU A 334 3.24 -10.38 8.74
N VAL A 335 4.45 -10.26 9.29
CA VAL A 335 4.72 -9.98 10.72
C VAL A 335 3.85 -8.86 11.33
N LYS A 336 3.76 -7.70 10.70
CA LYS A 336 2.74 -6.69 11.01
C LYS A 336 2.44 -5.80 9.81
N GLY A 337 1.22 -5.34 9.68
CA GLY A 337 0.90 -4.33 8.69
C GLY A 337 -0.57 -4.22 8.34
N LYS A 338 -0.77 -3.67 7.15
CA LYS A 338 -2.05 -3.42 6.49
C LYS A 338 -1.81 -3.45 4.98
N SER A 339 -2.81 -3.10 4.20
CA SER A 339 -2.72 -2.82 2.76
C SER A 339 -2.84 -4.00 1.77
N MET A 340 -3.31 -5.15 2.25
CA MET A 340 -3.69 -6.33 1.46
C MET A 340 -5.22 -6.40 1.25
N PRO A 341 -5.72 -7.12 0.24
CA PRO A 341 -7.16 -7.15 -0.07
C PRO A 341 -8.00 -8.10 0.81
N TYR A 342 -7.37 -8.85 1.71
CA TYR A 342 -7.97 -9.91 2.53
C TYR A 342 -8.85 -9.37 3.67
N GLU A 343 -9.82 -10.16 4.16
CA GLU A 343 -10.86 -9.69 5.10
C GLU A 343 -10.28 -9.02 6.34
N PHE A 344 -9.16 -9.53 6.88
CA PHE A 344 -8.49 -8.97 8.05
C PHE A 344 -8.05 -7.50 7.88
N ASP A 345 -7.73 -7.07 6.65
CA ASP A 345 -7.30 -5.71 6.33
C ASP A 345 -8.46 -4.82 5.86
N ILE A 346 -9.54 -5.40 5.30
CA ILE A 346 -10.65 -4.64 4.69
C ILE A 346 -11.93 -4.61 5.54
N ARG A 347 -12.22 -5.63 6.35
CA ARG A 347 -13.42 -5.72 7.18
C ARG A 347 -13.19 -4.98 8.50
N VAL A 348 -14.16 -4.18 8.91
CA VAL A 348 -14.08 -3.30 10.08
C VAL A 348 -15.28 -3.53 11.00
N PRO A 349 -15.14 -3.28 12.32
CA PRO A 349 -16.32 -3.17 13.18
C PRO A 349 -17.19 -2.01 12.71
N PHE A 350 -18.51 -2.19 12.74
CA PHE A 350 -19.46 -1.10 12.51
C PHE A 350 -20.72 -1.29 13.37
N TYR A 351 -20.95 -0.33 14.26
CA TYR A 351 -22.11 -0.30 15.13
C TYR A 351 -22.75 1.08 15.09
N ILE A 352 -24.08 1.13 15.16
CA ILE A 352 -24.82 2.38 15.29
C ILE A 352 -25.92 2.26 16.31
N ARG A 353 -26.08 3.30 17.13
CA ARG A 353 -27.13 3.50 18.11
C ARG A 353 -27.79 4.86 17.88
N GLY A 354 -29.08 5.00 18.17
CA GLY A 354 -29.78 6.28 18.06
C GLY A 354 -31.26 6.18 17.68
N PRO A 355 -31.89 7.29 17.30
CA PRO A 355 -33.33 7.34 17.05
C PRO A 355 -33.75 6.55 15.80
N ASN A 356 -34.79 5.73 15.95
CA ASN A 356 -35.29 4.79 14.91
C ASN A 356 -34.26 3.72 14.48
N VAL A 357 -33.24 3.46 15.30
CA VAL A 357 -32.35 2.31 15.18
C VAL A 357 -32.91 1.17 16.03
N GLU A 358 -32.87 -0.06 15.51
CA GLU A 358 -33.35 -1.24 16.21
C GLU A 358 -32.30 -1.72 17.23
N GLN A 359 -32.74 -2.06 18.44
CA GLN A 359 -31.86 -2.40 19.58
C GLN A 359 -31.61 -3.91 19.64
N GLY A 360 -30.36 -4.34 19.78
CA GLY A 360 -30.00 -5.77 19.78
C GLY A 360 -29.95 -6.41 18.39
N ALA A 361 -30.23 -5.65 17.33
CA ALA A 361 -30.32 -6.17 15.97
C ALA A 361 -28.93 -6.36 15.33
N THR A 362 -28.79 -7.42 14.51
CA THR A 362 -27.65 -7.58 13.60
C THR A 362 -28.16 -7.49 12.16
N ASN A 363 -27.50 -6.66 11.34
CA ASN A 363 -27.88 -6.37 9.97
C ASN A 363 -26.82 -6.88 8.99
N PRO A 364 -27.14 -7.82 8.07
CA PRO A 364 -26.18 -8.45 7.17
C PRO A 364 -25.91 -7.65 5.88
N HIS A 365 -26.55 -6.51 5.66
CA HIS A 365 -26.35 -5.71 4.45
C HIS A 365 -24.95 -5.05 4.42
N ILE A 366 -24.35 -4.97 3.23
CA ILE A 366 -23.00 -4.42 3.02
C ILE A 366 -22.94 -2.91 3.33
N VAL A 367 -22.14 -2.50 4.31
CA VAL A 367 -21.88 -1.08 4.63
C VAL A 367 -20.43 -0.73 4.33
N LEU A 368 -20.20 0.44 3.72
CA LEU A 368 -18.86 0.89 3.32
C LEU A 368 -18.45 2.19 4.02
N ASN A 369 -17.15 2.40 4.18
CA ASN A 369 -16.57 3.66 4.66
C ASN A 369 -17.06 4.90 3.87
N VAL A 370 -17.35 4.76 2.56
CA VAL A 370 -17.94 5.81 1.70
C VAL A 370 -19.40 6.14 2.02
N ASP A 371 -20.13 5.27 2.72
CA ASP A 371 -21.55 5.49 3.05
C ASP A 371 -21.75 6.41 4.25
N LEU A 372 -20.72 6.62 5.08
CA LEU A 372 -20.78 7.45 6.29
C LEU A 372 -21.17 8.89 5.97
N ALA A 373 -20.49 9.53 5.01
CA ALA A 373 -20.79 10.91 4.60
C ALA A 373 -22.26 11.10 4.14
N PRO A 374 -22.79 10.38 3.13
CA PRO A 374 -24.18 10.53 2.71
C PRO A 374 -25.19 10.12 3.80
N THR A 375 -24.84 9.17 4.67
CA THR A 375 -25.69 8.80 5.82
C THR A 375 -25.83 9.95 6.82
N MET A 376 -24.73 10.60 7.20
CA MET A 376 -24.76 11.73 8.14
C MET A 376 -25.51 12.95 7.56
N LEU A 377 -25.50 13.14 6.24
CA LEU A 377 -26.32 14.15 5.58
C LEU A 377 -27.82 13.81 5.63
N GLU A 378 -28.24 12.57 5.31
CA GLU A 378 -29.66 12.18 5.41
C GLU A 378 -30.18 12.23 6.85
N MET A 379 -29.35 11.85 7.85
CA MET A 379 -29.65 11.99 9.29
C MET A 379 -29.92 13.44 9.72
N ALA A 380 -29.19 14.40 9.12
CA ALA A 380 -29.36 15.82 9.37
C ALA A 380 -30.49 16.48 8.54
N GLY A 381 -31.10 15.75 7.61
CA GLY A 381 -32.06 16.29 6.64
C GLY A 381 -31.42 17.24 5.62
N VAL A 382 -30.16 17.00 5.25
CA VAL A 382 -29.41 17.76 4.24
C VAL A 382 -29.36 16.94 2.95
N ASP A 383 -29.55 17.59 1.80
CA ASP A 383 -29.47 16.93 0.50
C ASP A 383 -28.06 16.37 0.24
N ILE A 384 -28.01 15.12 -0.21
CA ILE A 384 -26.76 14.41 -0.53
C ILE A 384 -26.24 14.91 -1.89
N PRO A 385 -25.00 15.44 -1.98
CA PRO A 385 -24.40 15.81 -3.26
C PRO A 385 -24.32 14.62 -4.21
N ALA A 386 -24.79 14.79 -5.45
CA ALA A 386 -24.81 13.73 -6.47
C ALA A 386 -23.42 13.19 -6.86
N GLU A 387 -22.36 13.89 -6.46
CA GLU A 387 -20.96 13.49 -6.62
C GLU A 387 -20.42 12.56 -5.52
N MET A 388 -21.16 12.30 -4.44
CA MET A 388 -20.82 11.24 -3.48
C MET A 388 -21.12 9.87 -4.11
N ASP A 389 -20.19 8.93 -3.96
CA ASP A 389 -20.26 7.57 -4.51
C ASP A 389 -21.02 6.60 -3.58
N GLY A 390 -21.02 6.87 -2.28
CA GLY A 390 -21.74 6.08 -1.26
C GLY A 390 -23.27 6.19 -1.32
N LYS A 391 -23.95 5.31 -0.58
CA LYS A 391 -25.43 5.23 -0.46
C LYS A 391 -25.79 5.25 1.01
N SER A 392 -26.67 6.16 1.45
CA SER A 392 -27.05 6.27 2.86
C SER A 392 -27.69 4.99 3.40
N ILE A 393 -27.21 4.52 4.57
CA ILE A 393 -27.70 3.31 5.24
C ILE A 393 -28.98 3.52 6.05
N LEU A 394 -29.51 4.75 6.16
CA LEU A 394 -30.66 5.06 7.02
C LEU A 394 -31.92 4.22 6.69
N LYS A 395 -32.05 3.78 5.43
CA LYS A 395 -33.13 2.90 4.96
C LYS A 395 -33.00 1.45 5.44
N LEU A 396 -31.78 1.00 5.72
CA LEU A 396 -31.49 -0.31 6.32
C LEU A 396 -31.83 -0.33 7.82
N LEU A 397 -31.68 0.82 8.49
CA LEU A 397 -31.97 1.01 9.91
C LEU A 397 -33.46 1.17 10.21
N ALA A 398 -34.23 1.78 9.30
CA ALA A 398 -35.66 1.99 9.50
C ALA A 398 -36.42 0.66 9.62
N SER A 399 -36.86 0.32 10.84
CA SER A 399 -37.67 -0.87 11.13
C SER A 399 -38.94 -0.91 10.27
N ASP A 400 -39.25 -2.08 9.71
CA ASP A 400 -40.42 -2.31 8.85
C ASP A 400 -41.72 -2.42 9.68
N ARG A 401 -42.11 -1.34 10.36
CA ARG A 401 -43.42 -1.27 11.03
C ARG A 401 -44.53 -1.39 9.98
N PRO A 402 -45.42 -2.40 10.05
CA PRO A 402 -46.42 -2.65 9.02
C PRO A 402 -47.52 -1.58 9.06
N VAL A 403 -47.41 -0.59 8.18
CA VAL A 403 -48.49 0.37 7.93
C VAL A 403 -49.49 -0.28 6.97
N ASN A 404 -50.62 -0.72 7.55
CA ASN A 404 -51.77 -1.37 6.91
C ASN A 404 -51.56 -2.84 6.46
N ARG A 405 -52.49 -3.71 6.89
CA ARG A 405 -52.47 -5.17 6.71
C ARG A 405 -52.73 -5.67 5.27
N PHE A 406 -52.82 -4.76 4.30
CA PHE A 406 -53.35 -5.01 2.95
C PHE A 406 -52.37 -4.79 1.80
N GLN A 407 -51.06 -4.66 2.08
CA GLN A 407 -50.02 -4.63 1.03
C GLN A 407 -48.99 -5.75 1.21
N LEU A 408 -49.45 -6.99 1.05
CA LEU A 408 -48.59 -8.18 0.89
C LEU A 408 -47.92 -8.21 -0.49
N ASN A 409 -47.00 -7.27 -0.72
CA ASN A 409 -46.07 -7.30 -1.85
C ASN A 409 -44.75 -6.64 -1.44
N LYS A 410 -44.10 -7.25 -0.44
CA LYS A 410 -42.92 -6.71 0.23
C LYS A 410 -41.66 -6.85 -0.64
N LYS A 411 -41.53 -6.00 -1.67
CA LYS A 411 -40.28 -5.87 -2.44
C LYS A 411 -39.14 -5.60 -1.47
N GLY A 412 -38.13 -6.49 -1.46
CA GLY A 412 -36.96 -6.35 -0.59
C GLY A 412 -36.25 -5.01 -0.79
N LYS A 413 -35.65 -4.47 0.27
CA LYS A 413 -34.93 -3.19 0.23
C LYS A 413 -33.77 -3.30 -0.76
N THR A 414 -33.85 -2.62 -1.91
CA THR A 414 -32.84 -2.72 -2.97
C THR A 414 -31.50 -2.14 -2.53
N TRP A 415 -30.60 -3.03 -2.13
CA TRP A 415 -29.25 -2.70 -1.69
C TRP A 415 -28.18 -3.18 -2.68
N ARG A 416 -26.90 -2.97 -2.37
CA ARG A 416 -25.78 -3.51 -3.15
C ARG A 416 -25.41 -4.90 -2.63
N ASP A 417 -25.14 -5.80 -3.57
CA ASP A 417 -24.58 -7.15 -3.30
C ASP A 417 -23.05 -7.16 -3.47
N SER A 418 -22.50 -6.21 -4.24
CA SER A 418 -21.08 -6.17 -4.60
C SER A 418 -20.51 -4.76 -4.44
N PHE A 419 -19.20 -4.67 -4.19
CA PHE A 419 -18.47 -3.41 -4.10
C PHE A 419 -17.01 -3.53 -4.53
N LEU A 420 -16.36 -2.38 -4.70
CA LEU A 420 -14.95 -2.26 -5.03
C LEU A 420 -14.10 -2.11 -3.76
N VAL A 421 -13.05 -2.91 -3.65
CA VAL A 421 -11.87 -2.59 -2.85
C VAL A 421 -10.74 -2.19 -3.80
N GLU A 422 -10.03 -1.10 -3.52
CA GLU A 422 -8.93 -0.67 -4.38
C GLU A 422 -7.70 -0.16 -3.62
N ARG A 423 -6.52 -0.36 -4.23
CA ARG A 423 -5.26 0.17 -3.74
C ARG A 423 -4.30 0.52 -4.87
N GLY A 424 -3.48 1.53 -4.64
CA GLY A 424 -2.37 1.91 -5.50
C GLY A 424 -2.79 2.91 -6.56
N LYS A 425 -1.93 3.16 -7.55
CA LYS A 425 -2.20 4.13 -8.61
C LYS A 425 -2.57 3.41 -9.89
N PRO A 426 -3.66 3.77 -10.60
CA PRO A 426 -3.88 3.26 -11.94
C PRO A 426 -2.67 3.59 -12.82
N PRO A 427 -2.15 2.64 -13.62
CA PRO A 427 -0.98 2.88 -14.46
C PRO A 427 -1.30 3.99 -15.47
N HIS A 428 -0.44 5.01 -15.54
CA HIS A 428 -0.59 6.08 -16.51
C HIS A 428 -0.49 5.51 -17.93
N LYS A 429 -1.56 5.64 -18.74
CA LYS A 429 -1.40 5.62 -20.19
C LYS A 429 -0.40 6.70 -20.58
N ARG A 430 0.58 6.38 -21.43
CA ARG A 430 1.49 7.38 -21.99
C ARG A 430 0.72 8.28 -22.95
N ALA A 431 1.20 9.50 -23.17
CA ALA A 431 0.56 10.45 -24.08
C ALA A 431 0.61 9.98 -25.56
N ASP A 432 1.50 9.05 -25.89
CA ASP A 432 1.85 8.62 -27.25
C ASP A 432 0.79 7.76 -27.97
N GLY A 433 -0.45 7.69 -27.46
CA GLY A 433 -1.56 6.88 -27.99
C GLY A 433 -1.39 5.37 -27.83
N LYS A 434 -0.14 4.88 -27.75
CA LYS A 434 0.20 3.53 -27.34
C LYS A 434 -0.20 3.35 -25.88
N GLU A 435 -1.32 2.67 -25.69
CA GLU A 435 -1.59 1.95 -24.46
C GLU A 435 -0.36 1.09 -24.13
N MET A 436 -0.05 0.92 -22.84
CA MET A 436 0.64 -0.32 -22.49
C MET A 436 -0.25 -1.43 -23.02
N ALA A 437 0.29 -2.32 -23.85
CA ALA A 437 -0.45 -3.52 -24.24
C ALA A 437 -1.00 -4.12 -22.95
N GLN A 438 -2.33 -4.22 -22.85
CA GLN A 438 -2.91 -5.12 -21.88
C GLN A 438 -2.30 -6.47 -22.23
N GLU A 439 -1.47 -7.02 -21.34
CA GLU A 439 -1.05 -8.39 -21.55
C GLU A 439 -2.34 -9.21 -21.52
N GLU A 440 -2.66 -9.85 -22.65
CA GLU A 440 -3.79 -10.76 -22.79
C GLU A 440 -3.46 -12.09 -22.06
N ASN A 441 -3.15 -11.95 -20.77
CA ASN A 441 -2.54 -12.91 -19.86
C ASN A 441 -3.60 -13.63 -19.01
N PHE A 442 -4.73 -13.98 -19.60
CA PHE A 442 -5.84 -14.64 -18.89
C PHE A 442 -5.58 -16.12 -18.53
N LEU A 443 -4.41 -16.67 -18.84
CA LEU A 443 -4.08 -18.09 -18.62
C LEU A 443 -2.61 -18.34 -18.21
N PRO A 444 -2.35 -19.35 -17.36
CA PRO A 444 -1.00 -19.88 -17.10
C PRO A 444 -0.24 -20.25 -18.37
N LYS A 445 1.11 -20.16 -18.34
CA LYS A 445 1.97 -20.39 -19.53
C LYS A 445 1.69 -21.74 -20.22
N TYR A 446 1.43 -22.81 -19.45
CA TYR A 446 1.11 -24.13 -20.00
C TYR A 446 -0.23 -24.14 -20.75
N GLN A 447 -1.30 -23.59 -20.16
CA GLN A 447 -2.60 -23.47 -20.85
C GLN A 447 -2.52 -22.55 -22.07
N ARG A 448 -1.75 -21.44 -22.02
CA ARG A 448 -1.53 -20.61 -23.23
C ARG A 448 -0.85 -21.39 -24.36
N VAL A 449 0.13 -22.24 -24.04
CA VAL A 449 0.72 -23.12 -25.06
C VAL A 449 -0.30 -24.14 -25.58
N LYS A 450 -1.10 -24.76 -24.70
CA LYS A 450 -2.16 -25.70 -25.11
C LYS A 450 -3.21 -25.04 -26.03
N ASP A 451 -3.76 -23.88 -25.65
CA ASP A 451 -4.71 -23.11 -26.46
C ASP A 451 -4.10 -22.63 -27.79
N LEU A 452 -2.81 -22.25 -27.83
CA LEU A 452 -2.12 -21.94 -29.09
C LEU A 452 -2.00 -23.19 -29.97
N CYS A 453 -1.59 -24.32 -29.42
CA CYS A 453 -1.47 -25.59 -30.16
C CYS A 453 -2.82 -26.19 -30.61
N GLN A 454 -3.96 -25.62 -30.20
CA GLN A 454 -5.28 -25.96 -30.74
C GLN A 454 -5.61 -25.21 -32.04
N LYS A 455 -4.82 -24.21 -32.43
CA LYS A 455 -5.01 -23.51 -33.71
C LYS A 455 -4.28 -24.22 -34.86
N ALA A 456 -4.95 -24.34 -36.00
CA ALA A 456 -4.39 -24.92 -37.22
C ALA A 456 -3.04 -24.32 -37.65
N GLU A 457 -2.81 -23.01 -37.43
CA GLU A 457 -1.56 -22.29 -37.77
C GLU A 457 -0.29 -22.82 -37.06
N TYR A 458 -0.46 -23.56 -35.95
CA TYR A 458 0.65 -24.15 -35.18
C TYR A 458 0.63 -25.68 -35.14
N GLN A 459 -0.40 -26.34 -35.71
CA GLN A 459 -0.52 -27.80 -35.75
C GLN A 459 0.19 -28.42 -36.95
N THR A 460 0.28 -27.70 -38.07
CA THR A 460 1.06 -28.15 -39.23
C THR A 460 2.55 -28.16 -38.91
N SER A 461 3.25 -29.20 -39.37
CA SER A 461 4.71 -29.24 -39.36
C SER A 461 5.29 -28.07 -40.16
N CYS A 462 6.50 -27.60 -39.79
CA CYS A 462 7.21 -26.44 -40.37
C CYS A 462 7.52 -26.58 -41.88
N GLN A 463 6.49 -26.57 -42.72
CA GLN A 463 6.52 -26.84 -44.16
C GLN A 463 5.88 -25.69 -44.96
N GLN A 464 5.03 -24.87 -44.33
CA GLN A 464 4.35 -23.76 -45.01
C GLN A 464 5.25 -22.52 -45.10
N SER A 465 5.36 -21.94 -46.29
CA SER A 465 6.17 -20.75 -46.57
C SER A 465 5.68 -19.53 -45.76
N GLY A 466 6.47 -19.11 -44.78
CA GLY A 466 6.14 -18.01 -43.86
C GLY A 466 5.73 -18.44 -42.45
N GLN A 467 5.53 -19.74 -42.21
CA GLN A 467 5.25 -20.29 -40.88
C GLN A 467 6.43 -20.08 -39.94
N LYS A 468 6.18 -19.53 -38.73
CA LYS A 468 7.22 -19.12 -37.77
C LYS A 468 7.38 -20.08 -36.59
N TRP A 469 6.35 -20.84 -36.26
CA TRP A 469 6.31 -21.75 -35.10
C TRP A 469 5.47 -22.99 -35.41
N GLN A 470 5.82 -24.09 -34.77
CA GLN A 470 5.11 -25.37 -34.75
C GLN A 470 4.96 -25.82 -33.30
N CYS A 471 3.88 -26.53 -32.98
CA CYS A 471 3.76 -27.25 -31.72
C CYS A 471 4.35 -28.66 -31.80
N VAL A 472 5.08 -29.05 -30.75
CA VAL A 472 5.65 -30.39 -30.56
C VAL A 472 5.37 -30.81 -29.12
N GLU A 473 5.10 -32.09 -28.90
CA GLU A 473 4.90 -32.66 -27.57
C GLU A 473 6.22 -33.23 -27.02
N ASP A 474 6.61 -32.82 -25.82
CA ASP A 474 7.72 -33.45 -25.09
C ASP A 474 7.38 -34.94 -24.80
N PRO A 475 8.39 -35.82 -24.61
CA PRO A 475 8.22 -37.18 -24.05
C PRO A 475 7.56 -37.29 -22.67
N THR A 476 7.05 -36.18 -22.12
CA THR A 476 6.35 -36.10 -20.82
C THR A 476 4.89 -35.62 -20.96
N GLY A 477 4.31 -35.70 -22.16
CA GLY A 477 2.92 -35.28 -22.43
C GLY A 477 2.70 -33.77 -22.32
N LYS A 478 3.70 -32.98 -22.73
CA LYS A 478 3.71 -31.52 -22.58
C LYS A 478 4.03 -30.82 -23.89
N LEU A 479 3.00 -30.19 -24.47
CA LEU A 479 3.11 -29.35 -25.65
C LEU A 479 4.06 -28.16 -25.42
N ARG A 480 4.88 -27.86 -26.43
CA ARG A 480 5.77 -26.69 -26.54
C ARG A 480 5.74 -26.11 -27.95
N LEU A 481 5.84 -24.78 -28.07
CA LEU A 481 6.12 -24.12 -29.35
C LEU A 481 7.62 -24.19 -29.65
N TYR A 482 7.96 -24.78 -30.80
CA TYR A 482 9.27 -24.74 -31.43
C TYR A 482 9.26 -23.73 -32.59
N LYS A 483 10.39 -23.06 -32.82
CA LYS A 483 10.50 -22.06 -33.91
C LYS A 483 10.88 -22.75 -35.22
N CYS A 484 10.12 -22.51 -36.28
CA CYS A 484 10.43 -23.03 -37.61
C CYS A 484 11.72 -22.41 -38.17
N LYS A 485 12.62 -23.26 -38.68
CA LYS A 485 13.83 -22.84 -39.40
C LYS A 485 13.55 -22.65 -40.89
N GLY A 486 12.79 -21.60 -41.23
CA GLY A 486 12.64 -21.13 -42.61
C GLY A 486 13.89 -20.37 -43.10
N MET A 487 14.19 -20.44 -44.40
CA MET A 487 15.40 -19.85 -45.01
C MET A 487 15.39 -18.32 -45.02
N ALA A 488 15.89 -17.69 -43.96
CA ALA A 488 16.15 -16.25 -43.89
C ALA A 488 17.48 -15.85 -44.57
N GLY A 489 17.73 -16.37 -45.79
CA GLY A 489 19.01 -16.22 -46.51
C GLY A 489 18.94 -15.49 -47.85
N LEU A 490 17.73 -15.21 -48.36
CA LEU A 490 17.49 -14.53 -49.64
C LEU A 490 16.46 -13.42 -49.43
N PHE A 491 16.55 -12.35 -50.22
CA PHE A 491 15.71 -11.13 -50.18
C PHE A 491 15.82 -10.26 -48.92
N ALA A 492 17.00 -9.66 -48.72
CA ALA A 492 17.16 -8.39 -48.02
C ALA A 492 17.64 -7.32 -49.03
N PRO A 493 16.96 -6.17 -49.21
CA PRO A 493 17.41 -5.11 -50.11
C PRO A 493 18.74 -4.48 -49.66
N ARG A 494 19.63 -4.16 -50.61
CA ARG A 494 21.03 -3.78 -50.35
C ARG A 494 21.37 -2.38 -50.90
N MET A 495 21.16 -1.35 -50.10
CA MET A 495 21.67 0.03 -50.28
C MET A 495 21.70 0.76 -48.91
N GLN A 496 22.60 1.69 -48.60
CA GLN A 496 23.84 2.13 -49.28
C GLN A 496 25.07 1.96 -48.37
N ALA A 497 26.23 1.71 -48.97
CA ALA A 497 27.56 2.05 -48.43
C ALA A 497 28.58 2.12 -49.59
N LEU A 498 29.62 2.96 -49.46
CA LEU A 498 30.74 3.14 -50.40
C LEU A 498 30.40 3.73 -51.78
N MET A 499 30.40 5.06 -51.87
CA MET A 499 31.37 5.87 -52.65
C MET A 499 31.52 7.22 -51.90
N ALA A 500 32.61 7.99 -51.98
CA ALA A 500 33.84 7.86 -52.78
C ALA A 500 35.08 8.22 -51.94
N SER A 501 36.27 7.84 -52.43
CA SER A 501 37.56 8.42 -52.02
C SER A 501 37.89 9.68 -52.84
N SER A 502 38.72 10.57 -52.27
CA SER A 502 39.23 11.83 -52.83
C SER A 502 39.96 11.66 -54.19
N PRO A 503 40.16 12.72 -55.01
CA PRO A 503 41.09 13.84 -54.67
C PRO A 503 40.73 15.25 -55.23
N SER A 504 41.61 16.24 -54.95
CA SER A 504 41.83 17.50 -55.71
C SER A 504 40.75 18.63 -55.62
N THR A 505 41.00 19.92 -55.89
CA THR A 505 42.16 20.85 -55.67
C THR A 505 41.70 22.32 -55.85
N ILE A 506 42.25 23.25 -55.05
CA ILE A 506 42.68 24.63 -55.42
C ILE A 506 41.63 25.69 -55.93
N SER A 507 41.34 26.65 -55.04
CA SER A 507 41.11 28.12 -55.20
C SER A 507 40.14 28.77 -56.22
N VAL A 508 39.45 29.84 -55.80
CA VAL A 508 39.61 31.28 -56.24
C VAL A 508 38.44 32.15 -55.68
N THR A 509 38.77 33.34 -55.11
CA THR A 509 38.00 34.60 -54.79
C THR A 509 36.44 34.61 -54.75
N SER A 510 35.69 35.47 -54.04
CA SER A 510 35.86 36.75 -53.31
C SER A 510 34.60 36.93 -52.39
N ASN A 511 34.36 37.95 -51.55
CA ASN A 511 35.03 39.22 -51.18
C ASN A 511 34.81 39.45 -49.64
N PHE A 512 35.75 40.08 -48.92
CA PHE A 512 35.72 41.47 -48.41
C PHE A 512 34.45 41.95 -47.66
N ASP A 513 34.59 42.09 -46.35
CA ASP A 513 34.61 43.40 -45.66
C ASP A 513 35.60 43.33 -44.47
N ASP A 514 36.15 44.46 -44.01
CA ASP A 514 37.35 44.53 -43.15
C ASP A 514 37.17 45.49 -41.96
N CYS A 515 37.87 45.22 -40.83
CA CYS A 515 38.37 46.24 -39.90
C CYS A 515 39.30 45.65 -38.79
N ASN A 516 40.49 45.20 -39.19
CA ASN A 516 41.80 45.50 -38.56
C ASN A 516 42.10 45.23 -37.03
N CYS A 517 43.39 45.10 -36.70
CA CYS A 517 43.95 44.89 -35.36
C CYS A 517 45.31 45.61 -35.20
N GLY A 518 45.87 45.64 -33.98
CA GLY A 518 47.27 45.99 -33.74
C GLY A 518 47.67 45.90 -32.26
N ASP A 519 48.93 45.69 -31.89
CA ASP A 519 50.08 45.17 -32.66
C ASP A 519 51.16 44.63 -31.68
N GLY A 520 52.11 43.83 -32.17
CA GLY A 520 53.45 43.70 -31.59
C GLY A 520 53.87 42.34 -31.02
N GLY A 521 55.14 41.97 -31.24
CA GLY A 521 55.89 41.22 -30.20
C GLY A 521 56.49 39.84 -30.52
N LEU A 522 57.08 39.66 -31.71
CA LEU A 522 57.99 38.57 -32.10
C LEU A 522 58.91 37.90 -31.02
N LYS A 523 59.26 36.62 -31.30
CA LYS A 523 60.56 35.90 -31.07
C LYS A 523 60.92 35.22 -29.73
N MET A 524 60.91 33.88 -29.79
CA MET A 524 62.06 32.95 -29.64
C MET A 524 62.99 32.96 -28.39
N SER A 525 63.09 31.77 -27.76
CA SER A 525 64.34 31.13 -27.27
C SER A 525 64.98 31.69 -25.96
N VAL A 526 65.92 31.06 -25.20
CA VAL A 526 66.51 29.70 -25.21
C VAL A 526 67.26 29.35 -23.87
N LEU A 527 67.36 28.04 -23.54
CA LEU A 527 68.38 27.37 -22.66
C LEU A 527 68.47 27.54 -21.10
N LYS A 528 68.92 26.42 -20.49
CA LYS A 528 69.94 26.24 -19.40
C LYS A 528 69.56 26.14 -17.89
N LYS A 529 69.52 24.86 -17.46
CA LYS A 529 70.44 24.20 -16.48
C LYS A 529 70.28 24.36 -14.95
N LYS A 530 70.60 23.23 -14.27
CA LYS A 530 71.21 23.04 -12.92
C LYS A 530 70.30 23.29 -11.68
N ARG A 531 70.50 22.63 -10.51
CA ARG A 531 71.14 21.32 -10.16
C ARG A 531 70.85 20.96 -8.68
N LEU A 532 70.78 19.67 -8.36
CA LEU A 532 71.10 19.03 -7.06
C LEU A 532 70.43 19.50 -5.75
N LEU A 533 69.92 18.51 -5.00
CA LEU A 533 70.48 18.21 -3.67
C LEU A 533 70.45 16.68 -3.41
N ASN A 534 70.78 16.21 -2.20
CA ASN A 534 71.18 14.82 -1.92
C ASN A 534 71.06 14.48 -0.40
N LYS A 535 71.18 13.18 -0.05
CA LYS A 535 71.29 12.55 1.31
C LYS A 535 69.94 12.19 1.97
N LYS A 536 69.82 11.11 2.77
CA LYS A 536 70.76 10.02 3.15
C LYS A 536 70.04 8.71 3.52
N LYS A 537 70.80 7.60 3.69
CA LYS A 537 70.34 6.25 4.09
C LYS A 537 70.37 6.03 5.62
N ILE A 538 69.61 5.04 6.11
CA ILE A 538 69.96 4.20 7.28
C ILE A 538 69.71 2.70 6.93
N LYS A 539 70.42 1.77 7.60
CA LYS A 539 70.32 0.29 7.54
C LYS A 539 70.47 -0.28 8.96
N SER A 540 69.78 -1.37 9.32
CA SER A 540 70.27 -2.47 10.21
C SER A 540 69.23 -3.61 10.30
N SER A 541 69.56 -4.72 10.96
CA SER A 541 69.57 -6.06 10.32
C SER A 541 69.52 -7.27 11.27
N LYS A 542 69.12 -8.46 10.74
CA LYS A 542 69.17 -9.84 11.35
C LYS A 542 68.21 -10.05 12.55
N ALA A 543 67.61 -11.22 12.87
CA ALA A 543 67.43 -12.57 12.26
C ALA A 543 66.10 -13.19 12.84
N VAL A 544 65.70 -14.48 12.87
CA VAL A 544 66.30 -15.80 12.50
C VAL A 544 65.29 -16.82 11.88
N THR A 545 64.75 -17.83 12.59
CA THR A 545 63.91 -18.93 12.02
C THR A 545 62.84 -19.51 12.98
N ARG A 546 61.66 -19.91 12.46
CA ARG A 546 61.03 -21.27 12.54
C ARG A 546 59.61 -21.31 11.90
N LYS A 547 58.91 -22.46 11.94
CA LYS A 547 57.77 -22.87 11.08
C LYS A 547 56.45 -23.12 11.83
N ARG A 548 55.32 -23.17 11.08
CA ARG A 548 53.98 -23.78 11.40
C ARG A 548 53.15 -23.09 12.51
N TRP A 549 51.83 -23.31 12.64
CA TRP A 549 50.71 -23.42 11.66
C TRP A 549 49.37 -23.21 12.42
N ALA A 550 48.22 -23.37 11.77
CA ALA A 550 46.88 -23.01 12.28
C ALA A 550 46.40 -23.78 13.55
N ARG A 551 45.36 -23.24 14.20
CA ARG A 551 44.50 -23.93 15.18
C ARG A 551 43.04 -23.86 14.74
N SER A 552 42.30 -24.95 14.92
CA SER A 552 40.84 -25.02 14.94
C SER A 552 40.31 -24.82 16.37
N VAL A 553 38.98 -24.74 16.54
CA VAL A 553 38.30 -24.62 17.84
C VAL A 553 37.12 -25.59 17.88
N SER A 554 36.93 -26.26 19.02
CA SER A 554 35.81 -27.14 19.34
C SER A 554 35.03 -26.61 20.56
N PHE A 555 33.84 -27.16 20.82
CA PHE A 555 33.05 -26.89 22.03
C PHE A 555 32.46 -28.19 22.59
N GLU A 556 31.89 -28.12 23.79
CA GLU A 556 31.55 -29.25 24.66
C GLU A 556 30.17 -29.04 25.30
N LEU A 557 29.44 -30.12 25.58
CA LEU A 557 28.17 -30.11 26.32
C LEU A 557 27.97 -31.46 27.03
N ASP A 558 27.65 -31.45 28.32
CA ASP A 558 27.39 -32.63 29.17
C ASP A 558 28.40 -33.81 29.07
N GLY A 559 29.69 -33.48 28.85
CA GLY A 559 30.82 -34.37 29.13
C GLY A 559 31.27 -35.30 28.00
N ASP A 560 30.56 -35.35 26.87
CA ASP A 560 30.97 -36.09 25.66
C ASP A 560 31.36 -35.15 24.52
N LEU A 561 32.46 -35.46 23.81
CA LEU A 561 32.92 -34.68 22.66
C LEU A 561 32.24 -35.13 21.36
N TYR A 562 31.60 -34.18 20.68
CA TYR A 562 31.00 -34.37 19.36
C TYR A 562 31.73 -33.56 18.28
N ALA A 563 32.03 -34.21 17.16
CA ALA A 563 32.45 -33.56 15.92
C ALA A 563 31.34 -33.72 14.87
N VAL A 564 31.02 -32.65 14.16
CA VAL A 564 30.01 -32.68 13.08
C VAL A 564 30.73 -32.80 11.75
N ASP A 565 30.49 -33.91 11.05
CA ASP A 565 30.73 -34.04 9.62
C ASP A 565 29.37 -34.11 8.89
N LEU A 566 29.34 -33.76 7.61
CA LEU A 566 28.10 -33.65 6.84
C LEU A 566 27.98 -34.78 5.81
N ASP A 567 27.53 -35.95 6.28
CA ASP A 567 26.66 -36.86 5.49
C ASP A 567 26.04 -38.02 6.33
N GLU A 568 26.62 -38.44 7.46
CA GLU A 568 26.06 -39.50 8.34
C GLU A 568 25.94 -39.09 9.83
N GLY A 569 25.07 -39.81 10.57
CA GLY A 569 24.63 -39.44 11.92
C GLY A 569 25.51 -39.91 13.10
N TYR A 570 25.16 -39.42 14.30
CA TYR A 570 25.90 -39.56 15.55
C TYR A 570 26.36 -40.99 15.93
N ARG A 571 27.64 -41.13 16.32
CA ARG A 571 28.18 -42.26 17.09
C ARG A 571 29.25 -41.78 18.10
N PRO A 572 29.34 -42.34 19.31
CA PRO A 572 30.44 -42.09 20.24
C PRO A 572 31.74 -42.80 19.82
N LEU A 573 32.90 -42.28 20.23
CA LEU A 573 34.23 -42.84 19.94
C LEU A 573 34.98 -43.17 21.24
N GLY A 574 35.18 -44.46 21.52
CA GLY A 574 35.88 -44.96 22.70
C GLY A 574 37.41 -44.90 22.60
N SER A 575 38.09 -44.92 23.76
CA SER A 575 39.55 -44.92 23.89
C SER A 575 40.20 -46.28 23.55
N GLY A 576 41.43 -46.29 23.01
CA GLY A 576 42.06 -47.53 22.53
C GLY A 576 43.53 -47.45 22.04
N ASN A 577 44.45 -47.01 22.90
CA ASN A 577 45.92 -47.21 22.90
C ASN A 577 46.68 -47.81 21.67
N ALA A 578 47.57 -46.97 21.12
CA ALA A 578 49.03 -47.17 21.03
C ALA A 578 49.69 -48.35 20.23
N SER A 579 50.33 -47.95 19.11
CA SER A 579 51.79 -48.07 18.85
C SER A 579 52.42 -49.33 18.19
N TRP A 580 53.70 -49.15 17.82
CA TRP A 580 54.69 -50.07 17.22
C TRP A 580 54.64 -50.33 15.70
N THR A 581 55.76 -50.87 15.21
CA THR A 581 56.23 -50.79 13.82
C THR A 581 56.77 -52.12 13.31
N ARG A 582 57.03 -52.14 11.99
CA ARG A 582 57.87 -53.08 11.21
C ARG A 582 57.27 -54.44 10.81
N ASP A 583 57.81 -54.89 9.66
CA ASP A 583 57.84 -56.25 9.11
C ASP A 583 56.47 -56.85 8.66
N ARG A 584 56.34 -57.70 7.61
CA ARG A 584 57.25 -58.05 6.47
C ARG A 584 56.48 -58.92 5.43
N TRP A 585 56.78 -58.73 4.13
CA TRP A 585 56.67 -59.69 3.00
C TRP A 585 55.34 -60.06 2.27
N ARG A 586 55.46 -60.06 0.93
CA ARG A 586 54.99 -61.01 -0.13
C ARG A 586 53.53 -60.98 -0.67
N GLY A 587 53.43 -61.41 -1.95
CA GLY A 587 52.24 -61.42 -2.84
C GLY A 587 52.37 -60.35 -3.95
N ALA A 588 53.05 -60.55 -5.09
CA ALA A 588 52.77 -61.44 -6.26
C ALA A 588 51.50 -61.00 -7.04
N ALA A 589 51.47 -60.85 -8.37
CA ALA A 589 52.41 -61.08 -9.50
C ALA A 589 52.50 -59.79 -10.38
N ALA A 590 53.54 -59.45 -11.17
CA ALA A 590 54.37 -60.15 -12.17
C ALA A 590 53.65 -60.36 -13.54
N GLY A 591 54.33 -60.00 -14.66
CA GLY A 591 53.73 -59.75 -15.98
C GLY A 591 53.92 -58.27 -16.42
N ASP A 592 55.04 -57.76 -16.95
CA ASP A 592 56.13 -58.26 -17.83
C ASP A 592 55.97 -57.74 -19.29
N ASP A 593 56.87 -56.82 -19.68
CA ASP A 593 57.34 -56.38 -21.02
C ASP A 593 56.37 -55.99 -22.17
N GLY A 594 56.77 -55.23 -23.22
CA GLY A 594 58.03 -54.54 -23.55
C GLY A 594 57.97 -53.82 -24.93
N GLU A 595 58.92 -52.92 -25.24
CA GLU A 595 59.21 -52.25 -26.55
C GLU A 595 58.08 -51.38 -27.19
N GLU A 596 58.24 -50.09 -27.51
CA GLU A 596 59.07 -49.36 -28.51
C GLU A 596 58.46 -49.25 -29.93
N PHE A 597 58.17 -47.99 -30.38
CA PHE A 597 58.54 -47.36 -31.67
C PHE A 597 57.71 -46.06 -31.93
N SER A 598 58.03 -45.24 -32.96
CA SER A 598 57.45 -43.91 -33.24
C SER A 598 56.85 -43.76 -34.66
N GLY A 599 55.82 -42.90 -34.88
CA GLY A 599 55.19 -42.80 -36.22
C GLY A 599 54.09 -41.75 -36.50
N MET A 600 54.28 -40.48 -36.10
CA MET A 600 53.66 -39.22 -36.65
C MET A 600 52.29 -39.21 -37.41
N GLY A 601 51.31 -38.45 -36.88
CA GLY A 601 50.27 -37.72 -37.66
C GLY A 601 48.80 -37.92 -37.22
N VAL A 602 47.87 -36.94 -37.27
CA VAL A 602 47.94 -35.49 -37.55
C VAL A 602 46.90 -34.71 -36.70
N ALA A 603 47.37 -33.64 -36.02
CA ALA A 603 46.67 -32.45 -35.50
C ALA A 603 45.23 -32.50 -34.91
N ALA A 604 45.14 -32.19 -33.60
CA ALA A 604 44.05 -31.38 -33.03
C ALA A 604 44.61 -30.45 -31.93
N LYS A 605 44.17 -29.18 -31.85
CA LYS A 605 44.64 -28.21 -30.84
C LYS A 605 43.93 -28.43 -29.48
N PRO A 606 44.66 -28.64 -28.37
CA PRO A 606 44.06 -28.62 -27.03
C PRO A 606 43.65 -27.18 -26.64
N THR A 607 42.41 -27.00 -26.21
CA THR A 607 41.93 -25.73 -25.63
C THR A 607 42.46 -25.54 -24.22
N THR A 608 42.95 -24.35 -23.88
CA THR A 608 43.52 -24.03 -22.55
C THR A 608 42.48 -24.16 -21.42
N ARG A 609 42.82 -24.94 -20.39
CA ARG A 609 42.03 -25.14 -19.16
C ARG A 609 42.91 -25.07 -17.90
N ASP A 610 43.68 -23.99 -17.79
CA ASP A 610 44.51 -23.70 -16.63
C ASP A 610 44.18 -22.29 -16.14
N LYS A 611 43.24 -22.18 -15.19
CA LYS A 611 42.84 -20.90 -14.58
C LYS A 611 42.47 -21.05 -13.10
N CYS A 612 42.68 -19.99 -12.35
CA CYS A 612 42.09 -19.76 -11.04
C CYS A 612 40.83 -18.89 -11.12
N SER A 613 39.86 -19.15 -10.25
CA SER A 613 38.65 -18.34 -10.06
C SER A 613 38.31 -18.18 -8.58
N ILE A 614 37.60 -17.11 -8.24
CA ILE A 614 37.13 -16.83 -6.88
C ILE A 614 35.67 -17.28 -6.79
N LEU A 615 35.35 -18.08 -5.77
CA LEU A 615 34.00 -18.58 -5.49
C LEU A 615 33.21 -17.58 -4.63
N MET A 616 31.90 -17.77 -4.50
CA MET A 616 31.00 -16.86 -3.75
C MET A 616 31.25 -16.80 -2.23
N ASN A 617 32.20 -17.59 -1.72
CA ASN A 617 32.67 -17.60 -0.33
C ASN A 617 34.10 -17.04 -0.18
N ASP A 618 34.55 -16.21 -1.14
CA ASP A 618 35.89 -15.61 -1.25
C ASP A 618 37.08 -16.60 -1.31
N THR A 619 36.81 -17.91 -1.43
CA THR A 619 37.88 -18.91 -1.61
C THR A 619 38.30 -19.02 -3.08
N VAL A 620 39.60 -19.21 -3.32
CA VAL A 620 40.17 -19.34 -4.67
C VAL A 620 40.22 -20.82 -5.05
N LYS A 621 39.58 -21.19 -6.16
CA LYS A 621 39.68 -22.53 -6.76
C LYS A 621 40.44 -22.43 -8.08
N CYS A 622 41.51 -23.20 -8.20
CA CYS A 622 42.29 -23.32 -9.44
C CYS A 622 42.12 -24.71 -10.06
N ASP A 623 42.24 -24.81 -11.37
CA ASP A 623 42.27 -26.12 -12.05
C ASP A 623 43.51 -26.94 -11.64
N GLY A 624 43.36 -28.25 -11.56
CA GLY A 624 44.40 -29.18 -11.11
C GLY A 624 45.54 -29.36 -12.12
N GLY A 625 45.33 -28.97 -13.39
CA GLY A 625 46.38 -28.91 -14.41
C GLY A 625 47.49 -27.90 -14.06
N LEU A 626 47.10 -26.75 -13.51
CA LEU A 626 47.97 -25.60 -13.26
C LEU A 626 49.17 -25.95 -12.36
N TYR A 627 48.97 -26.83 -11.38
CA TYR A 627 50.01 -27.24 -10.43
C TYR A 627 50.86 -28.44 -10.90
N LYS A 628 50.50 -29.08 -12.02
CA LYS A 628 51.28 -30.19 -12.61
C LYS A 628 52.45 -29.71 -13.48
N SER A 629 52.43 -28.45 -13.92
CA SER A 629 53.53 -27.84 -14.67
C SER A 629 54.02 -26.57 -14.00
N LEU A 630 55.28 -26.58 -13.56
CA LEU A 630 55.95 -25.40 -12.99
C LEU A 630 55.97 -24.20 -13.95
N GLN A 631 55.96 -24.46 -15.25
CA GLN A 631 55.94 -23.40 -16.26
C GLN A 631 54.54 -22.80 -16.41
N ALA A 632 53.49 -23.63 -16.53
CA ALA A 632 52.10 -23.15 -16.59
C ALA A 632 51.72 -22.34 -15.34
N TRP A 633 52.18 -22.77 -14.15
CA TRP A 633 52.00 -22.00 -12.91
C TRP A 633 52.70 -20.64 -12.95
N LYS A 634 53.96 -20.57 -13.41
CA LYS A 634 54.70 -19.30 -13.55
C LYS A 634 54.02 -18.34 -14.52
N ASP A 635 53.61 -18.84 -15.69
CA ASP A 635 53.05 -18.02 -16.76
C ASP A 635 51.66 -17.49 -16.38
N HIS A 636 50.82 -18.33 -15.75
CA HIS A 636 49.54 -17.86 -15.20
C HIS A 636 49.72 -16.88 -14.04
N LYS A 637 50.71 -17.10 -13.15
CA LYS A 637 51.03 -16.16 -12.06
C LYS A 637 51.45 -14.80 -12.62
N LEU A 638 52.35 -14.76 -13.60
CA LEU A 638 52.77 -13.53 -14.29
C LEU A 638 51.62 -12.83 -14.99
N HIS A 639 50.72 -13.59 -15.63
CA HIS A 639 49.51 -13.06 -16.26
C HIS A 639 48.59 -12.35 -15.24
N ILE A 640 48.35 -12.98 -14.08
CA ILE A 640 47.54 -12.38 -13.00
C ILE A 640 48.25 -11.17 -12.36
N GLU A 641 49.57 -11.22 -12.16
CA GLU A 641 50.34 -10.07 -11.65
C GLU A 641 50.26 -8.86 -12.61
N HIS A 642 50.33 -9.09 -13.92
CA HIS A 642 50.15 -8.04 -14.94
C HIS A 642 48.69 -7.55 -15.06
N GLU A 643 47.70 -8.42 -14.92
CA GLU A 643 46.28 -8.02 -14.87
C GLU A 643 46.00 -7.14 -13.63
N ILE A 644 46.59 -7.47 -12.48
CA ILE A 644 46.53 -6.64 -11.27
C ILE A 644 47.19 -5.27 -11.50
N GLU A 645 48.40 -5.21 -12.09
CA GLU A 645 49.11 -3.94 -12.35
C GLU A 645 48.35 -3.04 -13.34
N THR A 646 47.82 -3.61 -14.42
CA THR A 646 47.04 -2.85 -15.42
C THR A 646 45.71 -2.37 -14.84
N LEU A 647 45.02 -3.16 -14.01
CA LEU A 647 43.82 -2.72 -13.29
C LEU A 647 44.12 -1.64 -12.24
N GLN A 648 45.21 -1.75 -11.48
CA GLN A 648 45.65 -0.71 -10.54
C GLN A 648 45.96 0.60 -11.26
N THR A 649 46.66 0.53 -12.40
CA THR A 649 46.94 1.69 -13.26
C THR A 649 45.65 2.32 -13.79
N LYS A 650 44.69 1.51 -14.25
CA LYS A 650 43.37 1.98 -14.71
C LYS A 650 42.59 2.67 -13.57
N ILE A 651 42.65 2.14 -12.35
CA ILE A 651 42.06 2.76 -11.14
C ILE A 651 42.78 4.08 -10.79
N LYS A 652 44.11 4.15 -10.91
CA LYS A 652 44.88 5.39 -10.69
C LYS A 652 44.46 6.47 -11.70
N ASN A 653 44.43 6.15 -12.99
CA ASN A 653 44.04 7.07 -14.05
C ASN A 653 42.60 7.57 -13.85
N LEU A 654 41.67 6.70 -13.46
CA LEU A 654 40.29 7.10 -13.14
C LEU A 654 40.20 7.97 -11.86
N ARG A 655 41.09 7.78 -10.88
CA ARG A 655 41.22 8.68 -9.71
C ARG A 655 41.78 10.04 -10.10
N GLU A 656 42.75 10.10 -11.02
CA GLU A 656 43.30 11.35 -11.56
C GLU A 656 42.27 12.11 -12.41
N VAL A 657 41.53 11.44 -13.30
CA VAL A 657 40.39 12.04 -14.04
C VAL A 657 39.31 12.56 -13.08
N LYS A 658 38.97 11.81 -12.02
CA LYS A 658 38.06 12.26 -10.95
C LYS A 658 38.62 13.44 -10.14
N GLY A 659 39.95 13.58 -10.06
CA GLY A 659 40.64 14.74 -9.48
C GLY A 659 40.59 15.96 -10.41
N HIS A 660 40.82 15.76 -11.71
CA HIS A 660 40.72 16.79 -12.75
C HIS A 660 39.30 17.36 -12.81
N LEU A 661 38.27 16.50 -12.88
CA LEU A 661 36.84 16.88 -12.87
C LEU A 661 36.37 17.50 -11.55
N LYS A 662 37.22 17.52 -10.51
CA LYS A 662 37.01 18.28 -9.26
C LYS A 662 37.70 19.64 -9.26
N LYS A 663 38.80 19.80 -10.00
CA LYS A 663 39.58 21.05 -10.10
C LYS A 663 39.08 21.92 -11.25
N VAL A 664 39.04 21.35 -12.46
CA VAL A 664 38.45 21.98 -13.65
C VAL A 664 36.96 21.67 -13.65
N ARG A 665 36.21 22.62 -13.10
CA ARG A 665 34.76 22.71 -13.25
C ARG A 665 34.51 23.60 -14.48
N PRO A 666 33.49 23.34 -15.33
CA PRO A 666 33.16 24.26 -16.41
C PRO A 666 32.86 25.64 -15.84
N GLU A 667 33.50 26.67 -16.40
CA GLU A 667 33.19 28.06 -16.07
C GLU A 667 31.78 28.41 -16.54
N GLU A 668 31.15 29.39 -15.89
CA GLU A 668 29.79 29.78 -16.22
C GLU A 668 29.78 30.51 -17.56
N CYS A 669 29.37 29.79 -18.62
CA CYS A 669 29.28 30.33 -19.97
C CYS A 669 28.25 31.48 -20.01
N GLN A 670 28.74 32.71 -19.94
CA GLN A 670 27.94 33.93 -20.01
C GLN A 670 27.47 34.18 -21.45
N CYS A 671 26.50 33.38 -21.90
CA CYS A 671 25.78 33.61 -23.15
C CYS A 671 24.29 33.83 -22.84
N ASN A 672 23.77 34.99 -23.27
CA ASN A 672 22.38 35.39 -23.03
C ASN A 672 21.40 34.45 -23.75
N ALA A 673 20.60 33.72 -22.99
CA ALA A 673 19.53 32.85 -23.47
C ALA A 673 18.26 33.04 -22.60
N PRO A 674 17.04 32.88 -23.16
CA PRO A 674 15.84 33.48 -22.59
C PRO A 674 15.36 32.90 -21.25
N ARG A 675 14.60 33.71 -20.51
CA ARG A 675 14.05 33.40 -19.17
C ARG A 675 13.21 32.11 -19.16
N MET A 676 13.81 31.01 -18.69
CA MET A 676 13.09 29.79 -18.33
C MET A 676 11.98 30.06 -17.29
N PRO A 677 10.71 29.66 -17.51
CA PRO A 677 9.60 29.99 -16.61
C PRO A 677 9.81 29.50 -15.17
N SER A 678 9.53 30.37 -14.19
CA SER A 678 9.81 30.14 -12.76
C SER A 678 9.27 28.81 -12.23
N LYS A 679 8.07 28.39 -12.67
CA LYS A 679 7.45 27.09 -12.33
C LYS A 679 8.37 25.89 -12.62
N GLN A 680 9.16 25.92 -13.70
CA GLN A 680 10.07 24.83 -14.05
C GLN A 680 11.32 24.82 -13.15
N LYS A 681 11.89 25.99 -12.83
CA LYS A 681 13.03 26.11 -11.89
C LYS A 681 12.65 25.59 -10.50
N THR A 682 11.43 25.90 -10.02
CA THR A 682 10.88 25.37 -8.76
C THR A 682 10.64 23.87 -8.81
N GLN A 683 10.07 23.32 -9.90
CA GLN A 683 9.93 21.86 -10.05
C GLN A 683 11.28 21.14 -10.05
N TRP A 684 12.30 21.70 -10.73
CA TRP A 684 13.64 21.12 -10.76
C TRP A 684 14.28 21.13 -9.37
N LEU A 685 14.21 22.24 -8.64
CA LEU A 685 14.68 22.34 -7.25
C LEU A 685 13.95 21.35 -6.32
N GLN A 686 12.63 21.15 -6.47
CA GLN A 686 11.90 20.14 -5.69
C GLN A 686 12.29 18.70 -6.06
N LYS A 687 12.48 18.40 -7.36
CA LYS A 687 12.97 17.08 -7.84
C LYS A 687 14.39 16.82 -7.31
N GLU A 688 15.26 17.81 -7.31
CA GLU A 688 16.63 17.73 -6.82
C GLU A 688 16.70 17.65 -5.29
N GLN A 689 15.86 18.38 -4.55
CA GLN A 689 15.71 18.17 -3.10
C GLN A 689 15.18 16.75 -2.80
N LYS A 690 14.24 16.22 -3.57
CA LYS A 690 13.76 14.83 -3.44
C LYS A 690 14.88 13.82 -3.74
N ARG A 691 15.72 14.05 -4.77
CA ARG A 691 16.95 13.27 -5.04
C ARG A 691 17.93 13.33 -3.88
N ARG A 692 18.28 14.52 -3.38
CA ARG A 692 19.20 14.71 -2.25
C ARG A 692 18.68 14.10 -0.95
N LYS A 693 17.38 14.16 -0.68
CA LYS A 693 16.74 13.47 0.46
C LYS A 693 16.79 11.94 0.30
N LYS A 694 16.55 11.40 -0.90
CA LYS A 694 16.73 9.97 -1.20
C LYS A 694 18.20 9.54 -1.04
N LEU A 695 19.15 10.30 -1.59
CA LEU A 695 20.58 10.02 -1.52
C LEU A 695 21.11 10.10 -0.08
N ARG A 696 20.71 11.09 0.73
CA ARG A 696 21.05 11.14 2.16
C ARG A 696 20.50 9.95 2.93
N LYS A 697 19.26 9.51 2.66
CA LYS A 697 18.72 8.26 3.25
C LYS A 697 19.49 7.02 2.79
N PHE A 698 19.90 6.95 1.53
CA PHE A 698 20.69 5.83 0.98
C PHE A 698 22.11 5.77 1.56
N LEU A 699 22.81 6.91 1.65
CA LEU A 699 24.12 6.99 2.28
C LEU A 699 24.07 6.65 3.77
N LYS A 700 23.02 7.08 4.49
CA LYS A 700 22.86 6.70 5.90
C LYS A 700 22.60 5.19 6.08
N ARG A 701 21.90 4.53 5.16
CA ARG A 701 21.74 3.06 5.14
C ARG A 701 23.07 2.33 4.97
N LEU A 702 23.88 2.78 4.01
CA LEU A 702 25.23 2.23 3.78
C LEU A 702 26.16 2.46 4.98
N GLN A 703 26.02 3.59 5.67
CA GLN A 703 26.80 3.92 6.86
C GLN A 703 26.34 3.16 8.12
N ASN A 704 25.14 2.58 8.10
CA ASN A 704 24.53 1.84 9.20
C ASN A 704 24.63 0.30 9.07
N ASN A 705 25.10 -0.24 7.94
CA ASN A 705 24.92 -1.65 7.56
C ASN A 705 23.43 -2.10 7.60
N ASP A 706 22.50 -1.26 7.13
CA ASP A 706 21.05 -1.57 7.12
C ASP A 706 20.74 -2.75 6.17
N THR A 707 20.77 -3.99 6.68
CA THR A 707 20.38 -5.22 5.96
C THR A 707 18.87 -5.28 5.67
N CYS A 708 18.06 -4.45 6.34
CA CYS A 708 16.61 -4.42 6.23
C CYS A 708 16.12 -3.66 4.97
N SER A 709 16.40 -4.19 3.77
CA SER A 709 16.04 -3.53 2.50
C SER A 709 15.83 -4.51 1.33
N MET A 710 14.70 -5.22 1.30
CA MET A 710 14.28 -6.01 0.13
C MET A 710 13.88 -5.10 -1.05
N PRO A 711 14.33 -5.38 -2.30
CA PRO A 711 13.95 -4.58 -3.47
C PRO A 711 12.43 -4.52 -3.69
N GLY A 712 11.90 -3.31 -3.90
CA GLY A 712 10.48 -3.05 -4.16
C GLY A 712 9.58 -3.01 -2.91
N LEU A 713 9.93 -3.74 -1.85
CA LEU A 713 9.17 -3.75 -0.58
C LEU A 713 9.49 -2.53 0.29
N THR A 714 8.53 -2.14 1.13
CA THR A 714 8.72 -1.22 2.25
C THR A 714 9.01 -2.04 3.51
N CYS A 715 10.27 -2.03 3.93
CA CYS A 715 10.73 -2.71 5.13
C CYS A 715 10.86 -1.76 6.32
N PHE A 716 10.63 -2.30 7.52
CA PHE A 716 10.80 -1.65 8.81
C PHE A 716 11.73 -2.49 9.69
N THR A 717 12.72 -1.85 10.28
CA THR A 717 13.51 -2.45 11.37
C THR A 717 12.74 -2.23 12.66
N HIS A 718 12.52 -3.30 13.42
CA HIS A 718 12.10 -3.23 14.82
C HIS A 718 13.31 -3.44 15.70
N ASP A 719 13.41 -2.70 16.80
CA ASP A 719 14.49 -2.77 17.76
C ASP A 719 13.95 -2.65 19.20
N ASN A 720 14.84 -2.65 20.18
CA ASN A 720 14.44 -2.61 21.60
C ASN A 720 13.74 -1.28 21.99
N HIS A 721 13.77 -0.25 21.13
CA HIS A 721 13.11 1.04 21.32
C HIS A 721 11.76 1.14 20.58
N HIS A 722 11.21 0.03 20.03
CA HIS A 722 9.95 0.05 19.26
C HIS A 722 8.74 0.50 20.10
N TRP A 723 8.77 0.30 21.42
CA TRP A 723 7.76 0.78 22.37
C TRP A 723 8.41 1.70 23.42
N GLN A 724 7.67 2.72 23.87
CA GLN A 724 8.14 3.70 24.84
C GLN A 724 7.66 3.39 26.27
N THR A 725 6.62 2.58 26.43
CA THR A 725 6.18 2.05 27.73
C THR A 725 6.56 0.57 27.91
N ALA A 726 6.82 0.16 29.15
CA ALA A 726 7.03 -1.25 29.50
C ALA A 726 5.74 -2.09 29.28
N PRO A 727 5.84 -3.40 28.99
CA PRO A 727 7.07 -4.17 28.77
C PRO A 727 7.77 -3.82 27.45
N PHE A 728 9.09 -3.60 27.51
CA PHE A 728 9.93 -3.28 26.36
C PHE A 728 10.25 -4.51 25.51
N TRP A 729 10.65 -4.29 24.26
CA TRP A 729 11.16 -5.35 23.40
C TRP A 729 12.62 -5.68 23.77
N THR A 730 12.92 -6.95 24.04
CA THR A 730 14.23 -7.38 24.56
C THR A 730 15.00 -8.30 23.61
N MET A 731 14.34 -8.91 22.63
CA MET A 731 14.87 -10.02 21.80
C MET A 731 15.75 -9.55 20.63
N GLY A 732 16.23 -8.30 20.67
CA GLY A 732 17.13 -7.72 19.67
C GLY A 732 16.43 -7.28 18.37
N PRO A 733 17.16 -6.61 17.47
CA PRO A 733 16.57 -6.02 16.27
C PRO A 733 16.27 -7.05 15.17
N PHE A 734 15.15 -6.89 14.49
CA PHE A 734 14.76 -7.70 13.33
C PHE A 734 14.11 -6.85 12.23
N CYS A 735 13.92 -7.43 11.04
CA CYS A 735 13.38 -6.76 9.87
C CYS A 735 12.03 -7.36 9.43
N ALA A 736 11.03 -6.50 9.18
CA ALA A 736 9.74 -6.86 8.61
C ALA A 736 9.50 -6.12 7.28
N CYS A 737 9.25 -6.86 6.19
CA CYS A 737 9.00 -6.32 4.85
C CYS A 737 7.58 -6.69 4.37
N THR A 738 6.56 -5.99 4.84
CA THR A 738 5.15 -6.43 4.74
C THR A 738 4.28 -5.65 3.75
N SER A 739 4.80 -4.63 3.06
CA SER A 739 4.01 -3.88 2.07
C SER A 739 4.89 -3.37 0.92
N ALA A 740 4.26 -2.76 -0.08
CA ALA A 740 4.94 -2.09 -1.19
C ALA A 740 4.07 -0.98 -1.79
N ASN A 741 4.68 0.13 -2.21
CA ASN A 741 3.96 1.28 -2.81
C ASN A 741 3.48 1.03 -4.25
N ASN A 742 3.99 -0.01 -4.92
CA ASN A 742 3.61 -0.40 -6.29
C ASN A 742 2.56 -1.53 -6.31
N ASN A 743 2.26 -2.20 -5.19
CA ASN A 743 1.25 -3.26 -5.11
C ASN A 743 -0.16 -2.68 -5.33
N THR A 744 -0.54 -2.58 -6.59
CA THR A 744 -1.78 -1.95 -7.07
C THR A 744 -2.75 -3.06 -7.46
N TYR A 745 -3.97 -3.00 -6.95
CA TYR A 745 -5.02 -3.97 -7.22
C TYR A 745 -6.40 -3.34 -7.15
N TRP A 746 -7.36 -4.00 -7.79
CA TRP A 746 -8.79 -3.75 -7.70
C TRP A 746 -9.47 -5.09 -7.42
N CYS A 747 -10.37 -5.12 -6.45
CA CYS A 747 -11.10 -6.33 -6.10
C CYS A 747 -12.61 -6.10 -6.07
N LEU A 748 -13.34 -7.09 -6.55
CA LEU A 748 -14.78 -7.23 -6.46
C LEU A 748 -15.07 -8.14 -5.25
N ARG A 749 -15.64 -7.55 -4.19
CA ARG A 749 -16.17 -8.31 -3.05
C ARG A 749 -17.69 -8.40 -3.22
N THR A 750 -18.24 -9.61 -3.15
CA THR A 750 -19.68 -9.88 -3.31
C THR A 750 -20.19 -10.69 -2.12
N ILE A 751 -21.31 -10.25 -1.54
CA ILE A 751 -22.06 -10.94 -0.48
C ILE A 751 -23.56 -10.82 -0.79
N ASN A 752 -24.20 -11.95 -1.07
CA ASN A 752 -25.66 -12.08 -1.15
C ASN A 752 -26.09 -13.51 -0.75
N ASP A 753 -27.38 -13.81 -0.90
CA ASP A 753 -28.02 -15.08 -0.50
C ASP A 753 -27.47 -16.33 -1.21
N THR A 754 -26.61 -16.16 -2.23
CA THR A 754 -26.09 -17.24 -3.09
C THR A 754 -24.57 -17.21 -3.29
N HIS A 755 -23.90 -16.08 -3.05
CA HIS A 755 -22.49 -15.86 -3.37
C HIS A 755 -21.82 -15.02 -2.27
N ASN A 756 -20.66 -15.49 -1.77
CA ASN A 756 -19.85 -14.80 -0.76
C ASN A 756 -18.36 -14.84 -1.14
N PHE A 757 -17.98 -14.17 -2.23
CA PHE A 757 -16.63 -14.26 -2.78
C PHE A 757 -15.83 -12.95 -2.73
N LEU A 758 -14.51 -13.08 -2.88
CA LEU A 758 -13.57 -12.01 -3.19
C LEU A 758 -12.81 -12.38 -4.48
N PHE A 759 -12.93 -11.55 -5.51
CA PHE A 759 -12.16 -11.65 -6.76
C PHE A 759 -11.24 -10.44 -6.88
N CYS A 760 -9.95 -10.63 -7.15
CA CYS A 760 -8.94 -9.56 -7.22
C CYS A 760 -8.13 -9.59 -8.50
N GLU A 761 -7.95 -8.43 -9.12
CA GLU A 761 -7.02 -8.19 -10.24
C GLU A 761 -5.88 -7.28 -9.80
N PHE A 762 -4.65 -7.78 -9.88
CA PHE A 762 -3.43 -7.03 -9.63
C PHE A 762 -2.92 -6.38 -10.92
N ALA A 763 -2.31 -5.20 -10.82
CA ALA A 763 -1.74 -4.47 -11.96
C ALA A 763 -0.55 -5.19 -12.66
N THR A 764 -0.16 -6.38 -12.18
CA THR A 764 0.78 -7.31 -12.81
C THR A 764 0.08 -8.38 -13.67
N GLY A 765 -1.23 -8.25 -13.94
CA GLY A 765 -2.02 -9.28 -14.62
C GLY A 765 -2.21 -10.57 -13.81
N PHE A 766 -1.97 -10.53 -12.49
CA PHE A 766 -2.25 -11.66 -11.62
C PHE A 766 -3.67 -11.57 -11.06
N MET A 767 -4.32 -12.72 -10.89
CA MET A 767 -5.71 -12.82 -10.43
C MET A 767 -5.80 -13.74 -9.21
N GLU A 768 -6.65 -13.36 -8.26
CA GLU A 768 -7.01 -14.19 -7.10
C GLU A 768 -8.53 -14.33 -7.01
N TYR A 769 -9.00 -15.51 -6.59
CA TYR A 769 -10.40 -15.76 -6.26
C TYR A 769 -10.50 -16.63 -5.01
N PHE A 770 -11.35 -16.22 -4.08
CA PHE A 770 -11.69 -16.96 -2.87
C PHE A 770 -13.21 -16.96 -2.70
N ASP A 771 -13.81 -18.13 -2.44
CA ASP A 771 -15.16 -18.24 -1.92
C ASP A 771 -15.09 -18.34 -0.39
N LEU A 772 -15.61 -17.33 0.32
CA LEU A 772 -15.53 -17.24 1.77
C LEU A 772 -16.64 -18.03 2.48
N SER A 773 -17.54 -18.69 1.73
CA SER A 773 -18.41 -19.74 2.27
C SER A 773 -17.66 -21.05 2.54
N THR A 774 -16.56 -21.31 1.81
CA THR A 774 -15.78 -22.55 1.89
C THR A 774 -14.34 -22.32 2.39
N ASP A 775 -13.72 -21.19 2.04
CA ASP A 775 -12.40 -20.75 2.50
C ASP A 775 -12.47 -19.35 3.15
N PRO A 776 -13.03 -19.24 4.38
CA PRO A 776 -13.17 -17.96 5.08
C PRO A 776 -11.81 -17.34 5.47
N TYR A 777 -10.72 -18.12 5.47
CA TYR A 777 -9.36 -17.65 5.79
C TYR A 777 -8.49 -17.38 4.55
N GLN A 778 -9.05 -17.54 3.34
CA GLN A 778 -8.47 -17.16 2.05
C GLN A 778 -7.14 -17.90 1.75
N LEU A 779 -7.05 -19.14 2.25
CA LEU A 779 -5.89 -20.02 2.20
C LEU A 779 -5.55 -20.51 0.79
N ILE A 780 -6.52 -20.70 -0.11
CA ILE A 780 -6.30 -21.31 -1.43
C ILE A 780 -6.90 -20.45 -2.54
N ASN A 781 -6.06 -19.93 -3.44
CA ASN A 781 -6.53 -19.20 -4.63
C ASN A 781 -7.20 -20.17 -5.64
N ALA A 782 -8.53 -20.15 -5.68
CA ALA A 782 -9.33 -21.01 -6.54
C ALA A 782 -9.60 -20.44 -7.95
N VAL A 783 -8.88 -19.39 -8.39
CA VAL A 783 -9.11 -18.75 -9.71
C VAL A 783 -8.99 -19.71 -10.91
N SER A 784 -8.28 -20.83 -10.75
CA SER A 784 -8.08 -21.86 -11.77
C SER A 784 -9.23 -22.85 -11.91
N THR A 785 -10.18 -22.91 -10.97
CA THR A 785 -11.36 -23.81 -11.04
C THR A 785 -12.57 -23.13 -11.68
N LEU A 786 -12.52 -21.82 -11.90
CA LEU A 786 -13.59 -21.03 -12.48
C LEU A 786 -13.67 -21.15 -14.01
N ASP A 787 -14.89 -21.14 -14.54
CA ASP A 787 -15.12 -21.01 -15.97
C ASP A 787 -14.74 -19.61 -16.51
N ARG A 788 -14.31 -19.56 -17.77
CA ARG A 788 -13.93 -18.33 -18.48
C ARG A 788 -15.10 -17.32 -18.54
N ASN A 789 -16.36 -17.75 -18.60
CA ASN A 789 -17.50 -16.83 -18.61
C ASN A 789 -17.74 -16.19 -17.23
N ALA A 790 -17.55 -16.95 -16.14
CA ALA A 790 -17.63 -16.42 -14.78
C ALA A 790 -16.52 -15.39 -14.51
N LEU A 791 -15.27 -15.70 -14.89
CA LEU A 791 -14.14 -14.77 -14.83
C LEU A 791 -14.38 -13.50 -15.65
N ASN A 792 -14.84 -13.63 -16.90
CA ASN A 792 -15.17 -12.49 -17.76
C ASN A 792 -16.31 -11.62 -17.19
N SER A 793 -17.30 -12.22 -16.54
CA SER A 793 -18.40 -11.50 -15.89
C SER A 793 -17.88 -10.67 -14.71
N MET A 794 -17.08 -11.26 -13.83
CA MET A 794 -16.46 -10.57 -12.69
C MET A 794 -15.51 -9.45 -13.14
N HIS A 795 -14.71 -9.68 -14.19
CA HIS A 795 -13.86 -8.66 -14.82
C HIS A 795 -14.69 -7.45 -15.31
N GLN A 796 -15.79 -7.71 -16.04
CA GLN A 796 -16.67 -6.64 -16.53
C GLN A 796 -17.32 -5.84 -15.37
N GLN A 797 -17.79 -6.53 -14.33
CA GLN A 797 -18.35 -5.88 -13.14
C GLN A 797 -17.30 -5.02 -12.40
N LEU A 798 -16.08 -5.56 -12.24
CA LEU A 798 -14.95 -4.87 -11.61
C LEU A 798 -14.54 -3.61 -12.39
N MET A 799 -14.45 -3.68 -13.73
CA MET A 799 -14.12 -2.53 -14.57
C MET A 799 -15.23 -1.48 -14.59
N GLY A 800 -16.49 -1.89 -14.44
CA GLY A 800 -17.63 -0.98 -14.20
C GLY A 800 -17.46 -0.19 -12.90
N LEU A 801 -17.23 -0.88 -11.78
CA LEU A 801 -17.03 -0.23 -10.47
C LEU A 801 -15.77 0.64 -10.41
N ARG A 802 -14.66 0.20 -11.02
CA ARG A 802 -13.39 0.94 -11.11
C ARG A 802 -13.47 2.27 -11.88
N SER A 803 -14.55 2.52 -12.61
CA SER A 803 -14.77 3.73 -13.40
C SER A 803 -16.04 4.51 -13.03
N CYS A 804 -16.71 4.11 -11.95
CA CYS A 804 -17.98 4.68 -11.53
C CYS A 804 -17.83 6.10 -10.96
N LYS A 805 -18.83 6.97 -11.16
CA LYS A 805 -18.90 8.30 -10.53
C LYS A 805 -20.31 8.64 -10.04
N GLY A 806 -20.39 9.03 -8.78
CA GLY A 806 -21.63 9.34 -8.10
C GLY A 806 -22.47 8.09 -7.79
N HIS A 807 -23.34 8.21 -6.79
CA HIS A 807 -24.06 7.08 -6.21
C HIS A 807 -24.83 6.23 -7.23
N LYS A 808 -25.29 6.81 -8.36
CA LYS A 808 -26.04 6.10 -9.41
C LYS A 808 -25.18 5.11 -10.21
N GLN A 809 -23.90 5.42 -10.42
CA GLN A 809 -22.99 4.54 -11.16
C GLN A 809 -22.29 3.55 -10.22
N CYS A 810 -21.96 3.99 -9.01
CA CYS A 810 -21.27 3.15 -8.02
C CYS A 810 -22.21 2.21 -7.25
N ASN A 811 -23.53 2.36 -7.39
CA ASN A 811 -24.55 1.49 -6.79
C ASN A 811 -25.63 1.15 -7.84
N PRO A 812 -25.30 0.39 -8.90
CA PRO A 812 -26.28 -0.02 -9.90
C PRO A 812 -27.38 -0.86 -9.22
N GLU A 813 -28.65 -0.56 -9.51
CA GLU A 813 -29.77 -1.36 -9.00
C GLU A 813 -29.95 -2.61 -9.86
N LYS A 814 -30.35 -3.73 -9.25
CA LYS A 814 -30.45 -5.04 -9.92
C LYS A 814 -31.42 -4.96 -11.11
N GLY A 815 -30.90 -5.09 -12.34
CA GLY A 815 -31.70 -5.38 -13.53
C GLY A 815 -31.45 -4.53 -14.77
N GLU A 816 -30.79 -3.36 -14.69
CA GLU A 816 -30.44 -2.60 -15.90
C GLU A 816 -29.07 -3.03 -16.46
N PRO A 817 -29.00 -3.71 -17.62
CA PRO A 817 -27.73 -3.94 -18.30
C PRO A 817 -27.18 -2.60 -18.79
N VAL A 818 -25.93 -2.28 -18.43
CA VAL A 818 -25.23 -1.03 -18.78
C VAL A 818 -25.42 -0.74 -20.26
N HIS A 819 -26.29 0.23 -20.56
CA HIS A 819 -26.77 0.46 -21.91
C HIS A 819 -25.59 0.76 -22.85
N ARG A 820 -25.36 -0.14 -23.83
CA ARG A 820 -24.44 0.08 -24.95
C ARG A 820 -24.67 1.50 -25.46
N ARG A 821 -23.66 2.38 -25.33
CA ARG A 821 -23.75 3.78 -25.77
C ARG A 821 -24.34 3.82 -27.18
N LYS A 822 -25.58 4.29 -27.31
CA LYS A 822 -26.24 4.42 -28.62
C LYS A 822 -25.34 5.32 -29.47
N ARG A 823 -24.78 4.79 -30.56
CA ARG A 823 -23.99 5.58 -31.51
C ARG A 823 -24.83 6.81 -31.89
N PRO A 824 -24.27 8.03 -31.90
CA PRO A 824 -25.03 9.21 -32.30
C PRO A 824 -25.57 8.97 -33.72
N LYS A 825 -26.89 9.14 -33.90
CA LYS A 825 -27.49 9.07 -35.23
C LYS A 825 -26.88 10.20 -36.07
N MET A 826 -26.08 9.86 -37.08
CA MET A 826 -25.68 10.82 -38.09
C MET A 826 -26.95 11.38 -38.74
N LYS A 827 -27.12 12.70 -38.71
CA LYS A 827 -28.08 13.37 -39.59
C LYS A 827 -27.61 13.15 -41.02
N LYS A 828 -28.47 12.65 -41.91
CA LYS A 828 -28.22 12.77 -43.36
C LYS A 828 -28.15 14.27 -43.71
N PRO A 829 -27.24 14.71 -44.58
CA PRO A 829 -27.31 16.05 -45.15
C PRO A 829 -28.65 16.24 -45.89
N SER A 830 -29.29 17.38 -45.70
CA SER A 830 -30.45 17.77 -46.51
C SER A 830 -29.97 18.35 -47.84
N SER A 831 -30.19 17.64 -48.93
CA SER A 831 -29.90 18.13 -50.29
C SER A 831 -30.88 19.23 -50.69
N LYS A 832 -30.46 20.50 -50.56
CA LYS A 832 -31.04 21.66 -51.26
C LYS A 832 -30.00 22.80 -51.28
N SER A 833 -29.75 23.29 -52.50
CA SER A 833 -29.19 24.60 -52.92
C SER A 833 -28.80 25.63 -51.84
N LEU A 834 -27.68 26.36 -51.97
CA LEU A 834 -26.78 26.57 -53.12
C LEU A 834 -25.31 26.28 -52.78
#